data_AF-A0A150QT49-F1
#
_entry.id   AF-A0A150QT49-F1
#
_cell.length_a   1.000
_cell.length_b   1.000
_cell.length_c   1.000
_cell.angle_alpha   90.00
_cell.angle_beta   90.00
_cell.angle_gamma   90.00
#
_symmetry.space_group_name_H-M   'P 1'
#
loop_
_entity.id
_entity.type
_entity.pdbx_description
1 polymer ?
#
loop_
_entity_poly.entity_id
_entity_poly.type
_entity_poly.pdbx_seq_one_letter_code
_entity_poly.pdbx_strand_id
1 'polypeptide(L)'
;MGGQGRAAHAEPALRVQVDQRGDFLLIGNTLGHECGRDDIESPVLGDIGPCGSNTGDSAPDIFWRADSPAEGGAEANANITAAQARTTAVLEVPAGARVTHAYLYWGAHLGTSGSADEAVTLERPGASGFSEEVTAIDSIEKTSSGRVYYQSVADITAVVQARGSGAYRVSGVDTATFTNNNFDNHFAGWWLVVFYELASSPPRNLALFDGLDTVASGSTQSATLSGFVVPNAGYDAKLGIVAFEGDVAFGGDQFFFNGPPALGNDLSPADNFFNGTRSYLNMPVSNVGDLPQLAGSAGSMAGMDIDVLDITTKVTPGQTSAPIQASSNNDLYFLAGFITSISTFRPDFTSSTKTVTDVNGGRLRPGDVLQYTIQVANSGNDASIDTVLTDPLPAGVTYVPGSLSITAGANTGAKTDAVGDDQGEFDAASRTIRVRLGAGANGTAGGTLAAGATTAITFQVRVDAGVSGLIANQAIVHAAGQQGAPAEDTPTDGNGPEGGVPPTEVSVDECETNADCAAPTAYCDTAAPPFTCVECLTDAHCGPLSPTCDADANTCVCEPSGAEVCGDAIDNDCDGVIGNGCDSDEDGIDDPTEIAAGTDPNDADSDDDGVPDGEEPRFDEDTDGDGLINALDPDSDNDGLYDGTELGLPCDNPATNAAAGHCRADGDEGATKTDPLDADSDDGGVPDGHEDFDLDGVVDEGETDPNDGADDVPPVDTDGDGLSDDLEETIGSDPLDADSDDDGVLDGQEPNPADDTDGDGLINVLDVDSDNDGLFDGTELGLPCDNAATDVTAGHCRADADGGATKTSPIDPDTDDGGVPDGQEDSNLDGAIDAGETDPNNGEDDVPPVDTDGDGLSDDLEETIGTDPNDADSDDDGVLDGQEPNFSDDHDGDGLINALDPDSDGDGLFDGTELGLPCDNAATDAAAETCIADADPTTTTHPLDPDTDDGGVPDGAEDANHNGAIDEGETDPNNGDDDAVGDDRDGDGLPDAVEEMIGTDPDDADSDDDGVLDGHEPSPGEDTDGDGLINALDVDSDNDGLFDGTELGLPCDNEATNADAGHCRADADEGATKTNPLDADTDDGGVPDGQEDFNLDGAIDAGETDPNNGEDDVPPADTDGDGLSDDLEEHLGTDPNDA
;
A
#
# COMPACT_ATOMS: atom_id res chain seq x y z
N MET A 1 -9.52 -4.82 4.24
CA MET A 1 -10.20 -5.19 5.51
C MET A 1 -9.74 -6.57 5.97
N GLY A 2 -10.12 -7.04 7.17
CA GLY A 2 -9.98 -8.46 7.52
C GLY A 2 -8.67 -8.86 8.21
N GLY A 3 -8.22 -8.09 9.19
CA GLY A 3 -7.15 -8.47 10.12
C GLY A 3 -7.44 -9.81 10.82
N GLN A 4 -7.17 -10.92 10.13
CA GLN A 4 -7.53 -12.25 10.58
C GLN A 4 -6.91 -12.50 11.95
N GLY A 5 -7.77 -12.56 12.96
CA GLY A 5 -7.40 -12.78 14.34
C GLY A 5 -6.47 -13.98 14.45
N ARG A 6 -5.16 -13.72 14.58
CA ARG A 6 -4.13 -14.77 14.49
C ARG A 6 -4.43 -15.88 15.48
N ALA A 7 -4.43 -17.13 15.01
CA ALA A 7 -4.54 -18.30 15.85
C ALA A 7 -3.34 -18.36 16.83
N ALA A 8 -3.56 -17.88 18.06
CA ALA A 8 -2.57 -17.67 19.11
C ALA A 8 -1.31 -18.55 19.05
N HIS A 9 -0.16 -17.90 18.78
CA HIS A 9 1.17 -18.44 19.01
C HIS A 9 1.36 -18.89 20.46
N ALA A 10 2.17 -19.94 20.65
CA ALA A 10 2.59 -20.39 21.97
C ALA A 10 3.69 -19.51 22.61
N GLU A 11 4.10 -18.41 21.96
CA GLU A 11 5.10 -17.46 22.44
C GLU A 11 4.65 -16.01 22.15
N PRO A 12 4.80 -15.05 23.09
CA PRO A 12 4.50 -13.64 22.88
C PRO A 12 5.41 -13.03 21.79
N ALA A 13 4.80 -12.27 20.88
CA ALA A 13 5.44 -11.63 19.73
C ALA A 13 6.19 -10.37 20.14
N LEU A 14 7.25 -9.99 19.41
CA LEU A 14 7.98 -8.74 19.64
C LEU A 14 7.33 -7.63 18.81
N ARG A 15 6.69 -6.64 19.45
CA ARG A 15 6.07 -5.49 18.77
C ARG A 15 7.09 -4.42 18.40
N VAL A 16 7.90 -4.00 19.37
CA VAL A 16 8.88 -2.93 19.15
C VAL A 16 10.09 -3.11 20.03
N GLN A 17 11.26 -2.75 19.49
CA GLN A 17 12.51 -2.72 20.24
C GLN A 17 13.36 -1.49 19.92
N VAL A 18 13.72 -0.73 20.96
CA VAL A 18 14.54 0.49 20.80
C VAL A 18 15.62 0.66 21.87
N ASP A 19 16.74 1.23 21.45
CA ASP A 19 17.82 1.67 22.34
C ASP A 19 17.86 3.19 22.47
N GLN A 20 17.26 3.72 23.52
CA GLN A 20 17.12 5.17 23.72
C GLN A 20 17.42 5.62 25.15
N ARG A 21 17.71 6.91 25.33
CA ARG A 21 17.81 7.52 26.67
C ARG A 21 16.42 7.74 27.22
N GLY A 22 15.87 6.76 27.92
CA GLY A 22 14.44 6.74 28.12
C GLY A 22 13.97 5.70 29.13
N ASP A 23 12.66 5.54 29.20
CA ASP A 23 12.00 4.43 29.88
C ASP A 23 10.59 4.25 29.29
N PHE A 24 9.82 3.34 29.86
CA PHE A 24 8.40 3.18 29.54
C PHE A 24 7.48 3.69 30.66
N LEU A 25 6.26 4.06 30.27
CA LEU A 25 5.10 4.29 31.14
C LEU A 25 4.06 3.21 30.82
N LEU A 26 3.32 2.76 31.84
CA LEU A 26 2.28 1.75 31.70
C LEU A 26 1.05 2.16 32.50
N ILE A 27 -0.08 2.36 31.82
CA ILE A 27 -1.37 2.73 32.41
C ILE A 27 -2.48 1.81 31.89
N GLY A 28 -3.67 1.91 32.46
CA GLY A 28 -4.81 1.08 32.09
C GLY A 28 -5.86 1.02 33.19
N ASN A 29 -7.03 0.48 32.87
CA ASN A 29 -8.13 0.33 33.82
C ASN A 29 -9.07 -0.83 33.41
N THR A 30 -9.70 -1.47 34.39
CA THR A 30 -10.75 -2.49 34.14
C THR A 30 -12.07 -1.81 33.79
N LEU A 31 -12.90 -2.44 32.97
CA LEU A 31 -14.28 -2.00 32.71
C LEU A 31 -15.27 -2.57 33.72
N GLY A 32 -14.88 -3.57 34.50
CA GLY A 32 -15.75 -4.30 35.40
C GLY A 32 -15.55 -3.99 36.89
N HIS A 33 -16.58 -4.29 37.68
CA HIS A 33 -16.50 -4.39 39.12
C HIS A 33 -17.09 -5.70 39.61
N GLU A 34 -16.35 -6.40 40.47
CA GLU A 34 -16.76 -7.65 41.09
C GLU A 34 -17.48 -7.40 42.42
N CYS A 35 -18.69 -7.93 42.59
CA CYS A 35 -19.56 -7.69 43.76
C CYS A 35 -19.73 -8.90 44.68
N GLY A 36 -19.30 -10.09 44.29
CA GLY A 36 -19.39 -11.31 45.12
C GLY A 36 -18.55 -11.28 46.40
N ARG A 37 -17.66 -10.29 46.53
CA ARG A 37 -16.63 -10.25 47.57
C ARG A 37 -16.61 -8.98 48.43
N ASP A 38 -16.83 -9.16 49.73
CA ASP A 38 -16.74 -8.09 50.74
C ASP A 38 -15.28 -7.76 51.17
N ASP A 39 -14.28 -8.51 50.71
CA ASP A 39 -12.87 -8.36 51.10
C ASP A 39 -12.00 -7.58 50.10
N ILE A 40 -12.54 -7.23 48.94
CA ILE A 40 -11.91 -6.30 47.98
C ILE A 40 -11.99 -4.88 48.53
N GLU A 41 -10.89 -4.14 48.46
CA GLU A 41 -10.86 -2.74 48.89
C GLU A 41 -11.74 -1.89 47.98
N SER A 42 -12.65 -1.11 48.58
CA SER A 42 -13.52 -0.21 47.81
C SER A 42 -12.71 0.80 47.00
N PRO A 43 -13.20 1.22 45.81
CA PRO A 43 -12.53 2.22 45.00
C PRO A 43 -12.30 3.52 45.79
N VAL A 44 -11.17 4.17 45.53
CA VAL A 44 -10.83 5.48 46.10
C VAL A 44 -11.80 6.55 45.58
N LEU A 45 -12.23 6.41 44.33
CA LEU A 45 -13.30 7.20 43.70
C LEU A 45 -14.11 6.29 42.77
N GLY A 46 -15.42 6.22 43.01
CA GLY A 46 -16.37 5.43 42.24
C GLY A 46 -17.52 4.94 43.13
N ASP A 47 -18.77 5.09 42.68
CA ASP A 47 -19.95 4.65 43.43
C ASP A 47 -20.44 3.28 42.92
N ILE A 48 -20.55 2.30 43.82
CA ILE A 48 -21.05 0.95 43.50
C ILE A 48 -22.55 0.88 43.83
N GLY A 49 -23.36 0.66 42.80
CA GLY A 49 -24.81 0.49 42.86
C GLY A 49 -25.24 -0.97 43.04
N PRO A 50 -26.51 -1.30 42.73
CA PRO A 50 -26.99 -2.68 42.82
C PRO A 50 -26.31 -3.60 41.79
N CYS A 51 -25.80 -4.75 42.25
CA CYS A 51 -25.03 -5.71 41.43
C CYS A 51 -25.87 -6.83 40.80
N GLY A 52 -27.19 -6.68 40.71
CA GLY A 52 -28.04 -7.77 40.21
C GLY A 52 -28.26 -8.90 41.23
N SER A 53 -28.45 -10.12 40.74
CA SER A 53 -28.94 -11.29 41.50
C SER A 53 -28.03 -12.52 41.44
N ASN A 54 -27.13 -12.60 40.45
CA ASN A 54 -26.12 -13.65 40.33
C ASN A 54 -24.76 -12.94 40.43
N THR A 55 -24.05 -13.17 41.53
CA THR A 55 -22.76 -12.53 41.91
C THR A 55 -21.90 -13.54 42.69
N GLY A 56 -22.00 -14.81 42.29
CA GLY A 56 -21.51 -15.95 43.07
C GLY A 56 -20.20 -16.54 42.56
N ASP A 57 -19.77 -16.09 41.39
CA ASP A 57 -18.49 -16.33 40.73
C ASP A 57 -17.41 -15.39 41.26
N SER A 58 -16.24 -15.39 40.62
CA SER A 58 -15.08 -14.54 40.95
C SER A 58 -14.78 -13.45 39.92
N ALA A 59 -15.56 -13.35 38.84
CA ALA A 59 -15.35 -12.42 37.75
C ALA A 59 -16.16 -11.13 37.94
N PRO A 60 -15.97 -10.05 37.15
CA PRO A 60 -16.75 -8.83 37.26
C PRO A 60 -18.27 -9.05 37.03
N ASP A 61 -19.08 -8.38 37.85
CA ASP A 61 -20.55 -8.48 37.88
C ASP A 61 -21.26 -7.33 37.15
N ILE A 62 -20.65 -6.14 37.14
CA ILE A 62 -21.24 -4.90 36.66
C ILE A 62 -20.19 -4.01 35.99
N PHE A 63 -20.62 -3.22 35.00
CA PHE A 63 -19.74 -2.31 34.25
C PHE A 63 -19.58 -0.95 34.93
N TRP A 64 -18.40 -0.35 34.79
CA TRP A 64 -18.10 1.03 35.14
C TRP A 64 -18.50 2.00 34.03
N ARG A 65 -19.10 3.13 34.43
CA ARG A 65 -19.31 4.31 33.59
C ARG A 65 -18.58 5.50 34.18
N ALA A 66 -17.48 5.92 33.54
CA ALA A 66 -16.85 7.20 33.84
C ALA A 66 -17.74 8.39 33.44
N ASP A 67 -17.62 9.50 34.17
CA ASP A 67 -18.45 10.71 34.09
C ASP A 67 -19.95 10.49 34.37
N SER A 68 -20.29 9.44 35.11
CA SER A 68 -21.67 9.20 35.56
C SER A 68 -21.76 9.09 37.08
N PRO A 69 -22.81 9.67 37.71
CA PRO A 69 -23.91 10.44 37.12
C PRO A 69 -23.55 11.90 36.77
N ALA A 70 -22.28 12.30 36.94
CA ALA A 70 -21.76 13.62 36.58
C ALA A 70 -20.27 13.55 36.22
N GLU A 71 -19.81 14.53 35.44
CA GLU A 71 -18.41 14.72 35.04
C GLU A 71 -17.45 14.68 36.24
N GLY A 72 -16.37 13.93 36.12
CA GLY A 72 -15.39 13.68 37.18
C GLY A 72 -15.84 12.66 38.23
N GLY A 73 -16.96 11.98 38.02
CA GLY A 73 -17.43 10.82 38.79
C GLY A 73 -17.25 9.50 38.04
N ALA A 74 -17.48 8.39 38.73
CA ALA A 74 -17.62 7.08 38.11
C ALA A 74 -18.68 6.30 38.90
N GLU A 75 -19.51 5.51 38.23
CA GLU A 75 -20.44 4.59 38.89
C GLU A 75 -20.46 3.24 38.20
N ALA A 76 -20.68 2.18 38.98
CA ALA A 76 -20.93 0.84 38.46
C ALA A 76 -22.27 0.33 38.98
N ASN A 77 -23.13 -0.20 38.12
CA ASN A 77 -24.39 -0.83 38.53
C ASN A 77 -24.97 -1.70 37.41
N ALA A 78 -25.91 -2.59 37.77
CA ALA A 78 -26.53 -3.55 36.86
C ALA A 78 -27.43 -2.96 35.74
N ASN A 79 -27.53 -1.64 35.60
CA ASN A 79 -28.20 -1.02 34.44
C ASN A 79 -27.23 -0.44 33.42
N ILE A 80 -25.92 -0.44 33.70
CA ILE A 80 -24.89 -0.02 32.74
C ILE A 80 -24.61 -1.23 31.85
N THR A 81 -24.77 -1.04 30.55
CA THR A 81 -24.50 -2.06 29.53
C THR A 81 -23.04 -2.03 29.09
N ALA A 82 -22.59 -3.06 28.36
CA ALA A 82 -21.26 -3.10 27.74
C ALA A 82 -21.01 -1.87 26.84
N ALA A 83 -21.92 -1.56 25.91
CA ALA A 83 -21.87 -0.34 25.09
C ALA A 83 -21.88 0.99 25.88
N GLN A 84 -22.22 0.95 27.18
CA GLN A 84 -22.12 2.12 28.04
C GLN A 84 -20.84 2.13 28.88
N ALA A 85 -20.12 1.01 28.98
CA ALA A 85 -18.92 0.90 29.78
C ALA A 85 -17.83 1.81 29.23
N ARG A 86 -17.14 2.51 30.14
CA ARG A 86 -15.95 3.30 29.81
C ARG A 86 -15.19 3.67 31.06
N THR A 87 -13.87 3.62 31.00
CA THR A 87 -13.01 3.95 32.13
C THR A 87 -11.81 4.79 31.72
N THR A 88 -11.23 5.51 32.68
CA THR A 88 -10.19 6.50 32.44
C THR A 88 -8.94 6.16 33.25
N ALA A 89 -7.76 6.32 32.63
CA ALA A 89 -6.46 6.29 33.27
C ALA A 89 -5.62 7.51 32.90
N VAL A 90 -4.85 8.04 33.85
CA VAL A 90 -4.02 9.24 33.66
C VAL A 90 -2.59 8.88 33.27
N LEU A 91 -2.15 9.42 32.12
CA LEU A 91 -0.77 9.39 31.64
C LEU A 91 0.02 10.62 32.12
N GLU A 92 1.16 10.40 32.77
CA GLU A 92 2.10 11.47 33.17
C GLU A 92 3.45 11.29 32.47
N VAL A 93 3.64 11.97 31.33
CA VAL A 93 4.91 12.00 30.59
C VAL A 93 5.91 12.93 31.28
N PRO A 94 7.16 12.50 31.54
CA PRO A 94 8.16 13.35 32.18
C PRO A 94 8.43 14.66 31.42
N ALA A 95 8.60 15.75 32.18
CA ALA A 95 8.85 17.06 31.57
C ALA A 95 10.14 17.09 30.74
N GLY A 96 10.04 17.53 29.49
CA GLY A 96 11.15 17.58 28.54
C GLY A 96 11.49 16.23 27.89
N ALA A 97 10.64 15.21 28.09
CA ALA A 97 10.71 13.98 27.33
C ALA A 97 10.00 14.14 25.99
N ARG A 98 10.50 13.44 24.97
CA ARG A 98 9.87 13.22 23.67
C ARG A 98 9.28 11.81 23.67
N VAL A 99 8.00 11.67 23.33
CA VAL A 99 7.39 10.34 23.14
C VAL A 99 7.96 9.75 21.85
N THR A 100 8.37 8.49 21.88
CA THR A 100 8.88 7.80 20.69
C THR A 100 7.93 6.74 20.18
N HIS A 101 7.22 6.03 21.08
CA HIS A 101 6.20 5.03 20.72
C HIS A 101 5.09 5.02 21.77
N ALA A 102 3.85 4.73 21.39
CA ALA A 102 2.73 4.54 22.30
C ALA A 102 1.70 3.54 21.74
N TYR A 103 1.49 2.40 22.42
CA TYR A 103 0.55 1.36 21.98
C TYR A 103 -0.61 1.21 22.98
N LEU A 104 -1.84 1.31 22.48
CA LEU A 104 -3.07 1.09 23.23
C LEU A 104 -3.54 -0.35 23.00
N TYR A 105 -3.94 -1.03 24.07
CA TYR A 105 -4.45 -2.39 24.03
C TYR A 105 -5.79 -2.48 24.75
N TRP A 106 -6.71 -3.29 24.26
CA TRP A 106 -7.95 -3.66 24.94
C TRP A 106 -8.24 -5.13 24.74
N GLY A 107 -9.01 -5.73 25.64
CA GLY A 107 -9.32 -7.14 25.55
C GLY A 107 -10.44 -7.53 26.50
N ALA A 108 -11.21 -8.52 26.07
CA ALA A 108 -12.34 -9.00 26.82
C ALA A 108 -12.70 -10.46 26.48
N HIS A 109 -13.73 -10.95 27.18
CA HIS A 109 -14.43 -12.19 26.86
C HIS A 109 -15.72 -11.90 26.08
N LEU A 110 -15.93 -12.61 24.96
CA LEU A 110 -17.03 -12.36 24.02
C LEU A 110 -18.22 -13.33 24.20
N GLY A 111 -18.01 -14.49 24.79
CA GLY A 111 -19.05 -15.50 24.93
C GLY A 111 -18.66 -16.83 24.29
N THR A 112 -19.63 -17.54 23.70
CA THR A 112 -19.38 -18.82 22.99
C THR A 112 -18.93 -18.64 21.54
N SER A 113 -19.05 -17.44 21.00
CA SER A 113 -18.83 -17.06 19.60
C SER A 113 -18.66 -15.53 19.54
N GLY A 114 -18.09 -15.02 18.44
CA GLY A 114 -17.77 -13.62 18.21
C GLY A 114 -16.28 -13.43 17.93
N SER A 115 -15.94 -12.43 17.12
CA SER A 115 -14.58 -12.01 16.77
C SER A 115 -14.04 -10.95 17.72
N ALA A 116 -12.72 -10.78 17.73
CA ALA A 116 -12.02 -9.71 18.41
C ALA A 116 -12.63 -8.35 18.05
N ASP A 117 -12.60 -7.46 19.01
CA ASP A 117 -13.10 -6.09 18.84
C ASP A 117 -11.97 -5.25 18.26
N GLU A 118 -12.09 -4.83 17.02
CA GLU A 118 -11.00 -4.16 16.29
C GLU A 118 -11.01 -2.64 16.43
N ALA A 119 -12.07 -2.05 16.99
CA ALA A 119 -12.15 -0.60 17.17
C ALA A 119 -12.62 -0.19 18.56
N VAL A 120 -11.95 0.82 19.13
CA VAL A 120 -12.39 1.45 20.39
C VAL A 120 -12.36 2.96 20.31
N THR A 121 -13.29 3.61 21.01
CA THR A 121 -13.24 5.07 21.13
C THR A 121 -12.22 5.48 22.21
N LEU A 122 -11.21 6.26 21.81
CA LEU A 122 -10.27 6.93 22.70
C LEU A 122 -10.70 8.38 22.94
N GLU A 123 -10.96 8.70 24.20
CA GLU A 123 -11.41 10.02 24.62
C GLU A 123 -10.43 10.69 25.60
N ARG A 124 -10.24 12.00 25.45
CA ARG A 124 -9.78 12.88 26.53
C ARG A 124 -10.93 13.80 26.99
N PRO A 125 -11.35 13.73 28.25
CA PRO A 125 -12.45 14.56 28.75
C PRO A 125 -12.05 16.03 28.91
N GLY A 126 -12.90 16.96 28.47
CA GLY A 126 -12.80 18.40 28.76
C GLY A 126 -12.81 19.30 27.52
N ALA A 127 -12.75 20.62 27.73
CA ALA A 127 -12.88 21.63 26.66
C ALA A 127 -11.70 21.69 25.67
N SER A 128 -10.60 20.99 25.96
CA SER A 128 -9.46 20.76 25.07
C SER A 128 -9.21 19.26 24.91
N GLY A 129 -10.28 18.49 25.05
CA GLY A 129 -10.33 17.06 24.89
C GLY A 129 -10.39 16.64 23.43
N PHE A 130 -10.38 15.34 23.21
CA PHE A 130 -10.61 14.71 21.92
C PHE A 130 -11.50 13.49 22.14
N SER A 131 -12.08 12.99 21.05
CA SER A 131 -12.83 11.75 20.98
C SER A 131 -12.62 11.29 19.56
N GLU A 132 -11.84 10.24 19.38
CA GLU A 132 -11.54 9.63 18.09
C GLU A 132 -11.70 8.11 18.25
N GLU A 133 -12.13 7.46 17.18
CA GLU A 133 -12.03 6.01 17.08
C GLU A 133 -10.56 5.63 16.87
N VAL A 134 -10.19 4.45 17.33
CA VAL A 134 -8.84 3.92 17.21
C VAL A 134 -8.98 2.47 16.81
N THR A 135 -8.52 2.17 15.60
CA THR A 135 -8.51 0.84 14.96
C THR A 135 -7.29 0.04 15.39
N ALA A 136 -7.43 -1.28 15.42
CA ALA A 136 -6.43 -2.20 15.93
C ALA A 136 -5.52 -2.76 14.84
N ILE A 137 -4.30 -2.22 14.75
CA ILE A 137 -3.20 -2.77 13.92
C ILE A 137 -2.86 -4.27 14.13
N ASP A 138 -3.43 -4.95 15.13
CA ASP A 138 -3.35 -6.41 15.33
C ASP A 138 -4.37 -6.86 16.41
N SER A 139 -4.95 -8.04 16.21
CA SER A 139 -5.91 -8.68 17.12
C SER A 139 -5.56 -10.15 17.36
N ILE A 140 -5.56 -10.57 18.63
CA ILE A 140 -5.26 -11.95 19.03
C ILE A 140 -6.47 -12.56 19.70
N GLU A 141 -6.98 -13.64 19.12
CA GLU A 141 -8.06 -14.43 19.68
C GLU A 141 -7.60 -15.72 20.35
N LYS A 142 -8.38 -16.14 21.34
CA LYS A 142 -8.16 -17.41 22.01
C LYS A 142 -9.45 -18.07 22.44
N THR A 143 -9.67 -19.26 21.90
CA THR A 143 -10.74 -20.14 22.41
C THR A 143 -10.24 -20.98 23.59
N SER A 144 -10.88 -20.83 24.75
CA SER A 144 -10.60 -21.64 25.94
C SER A 144 -11.89 -22.08 26.63
N SER A 145 -12.03 -23.39 26.83
CA SER A 145 -13.23 -24.02 27.43
C SER A 145 -14.54 -23.71 26.68
N GLY A 146 -14.48 -23.56 25.35
CA GLY A 146 -15.65 -23.25 24.51
C GLY A 146 -16.12 -21.79 24.65
N ARG A 147 -15.20 -20.89 24.96
CA ARG A 147 -15.40 -19.45 25.05
C ARG A 147 -14.33 -18.71 24.28
N VAL A 148 -14.68 -17.59 23.67
CA VAL A 148 -13.76 -16.72 22.92
C VAL A 148 -13.32 -15.55 23.80
N TYR A 149 -12.03 -15.29 23.76
CA TYR A 149 -11.34 -14.19 24.42
C TYR A 149 -10.45 -13.51 23.40
N TYR A 150 -10.23 -12.21 23.54
CA TYR A 150 -9.35 -11.48 22.63
C TYR A 150 -8.52 -10.42 23.35
N GLN A 151 -7.48 -9.96 22.66
CA GLN A 151 -6.81 -8.69 22.90
C GLN A 151 -6.43 -8.08 21.55
N SER A 152 -6.73 -6.80 21.39
CA SER A 152 -6.40 -6.01 20.22
C SER A 152 -5.46 -4.87 20.60
N VAL A 153 -4.71 -4.34 19.63
CA VAL A 153 -3.71 -3.28 19.83
C VAL A 153 -3.74 -2.25 18.72
N ALA A 154 -3.51 -0.99 19.07
CA ALA A 154 -3.37 0.13 18.15
C ALA A 154 -2.09 0.93 18.43
N ASP A 155 -1.43 1.46 17.38
CA ASP A 155 -0.38 2.47 17.53
C ASP A 155 -0.99 3.87 17.66
N ILE A 156 -0.94 4.43 18.87
CA ILE A 156 -1.42 5.78 19.17
C ILE A 156 -0.26 6.77 19.39
N THR A 157 0.89 6.52 18.78
CA THR A 157 2.09 7.35 18.93
C THR A 157 1.82 8.80 18.57
N ALA A 158 1.21 9.04 17.40
CA ALA A 158 0.86 10.39 16.94
C ALA A 158 -0.07 11.10 17.93
N VAL A 159 -1.12 10.42 18.40
CA VAL A 159 -2.06 10.93 19.41
C VAL A 159 -1.33 11.32 20.70
N VAL A 160 -0.46 10.46 21.22
CA VAL A 160 0.24 10.75 22.48
C VAL A 160 1.31 11.82 22.30
N GLN A 161 1.95 11.93 21.13
CA GLN A 161 2.88 13.02 20.81
C GLN A 161 2.16 14.36 20.74
N ALA A 162 1.02 14.42 20.05
CA ALA A 162 0.22 15.63 19.90
C ALA A 162 -0.45 16.07 21.22
N ARG A 163 -1.00 15.11 21.97
CA ARG A 163 -1.84 15.39 23.16
C ARG A 163 -1.06 15.33 24.47
N GLY A 164 0.07 14.61 24.53
CA GLY A 164 0.96 14.54 25.69
C GLY A 164 0.30 13.99 26.96
N SER A 165 0.77 14.45 28.13
CA SER A 165 0.22 14.03 29.44
C SER A 165 -1.26 14.40 29.60
N GLY A 166 -2.06 13.51 30.20
CA GLY A 166 -3.49 13.76 30.41
C GLY A 166 -4.28 12.51 30.79
N ALA A 167 -5.58 12.70 30.97
CA ALA A 167 -6.53 11.61 31.17
C ALA A 167 -6.91 11.03 29.82
N TYR A 168 -6.68 9.72 29.63
CA TYR A 168 -7.11 8.95 28.48
C TYR A 168 -8.22 8.00 28.93
N ARG A 169 -9.27 7.88 28.13
CA ARG A 169 -10.44 7.07 28.42
C ARG A 169 -10.75 6.20 27.23
N VAL A 170 -11.09 4.96 27.51
CA VAL A 170 -11.51 4.01 26.48
C VAL A 170 -12.96 3.61 26.72
N SER A 171 -13.72 3.59 25.64
CA SER A 171 -15.06 3.01 25.48
C SER A 171 -15.11 2.19 24.20
N GLY A 172 -16.24 1.57 23.87
CA GLY A 172 -16.36 0.73 22.68
C GLY A 172 -16.16 -0.74 23.01
N VAL A 173 -15.21 -1.07 23.91
CA VAL A 173 -14.79 -2.45 24.20
C VAL A 173 -15.92 -3.49 24.25
N ASP A 174 -15.94 -4.35 23.24
CA ASP A 174 -16.96 -5.37 23.05
C ASP A 174 -16.78 -6.57 23.97
N THR A 175 -17.87 -6.99 24.62
CA THR A 175 -17.79 -8.01 25.67
C THR A 175 -19.14 -8.61 26.03
N ALA A 176 -19.11 -9.90 26.41
CA ALA A 176 -20.25 -10.58 27.00
C ALA A 176 -20.74 -9.86 28.27
N THR A 177 -22.05 -9.81 28.46
CA THR A 177 -22.63 -9.16 29.63
C THR A 177 -22.18 -9.81 30.95
N PHE A 178 -21.66 -8.98 31.86
CA PHE A 178 -21.39 -9.33 33.25
C PHE A 178 -22.68 -9.52 34.07
N THR A 179 -23.70 -8.70 33.78
CA THR A 179 -24.86 -8.56 34.66
C THR A 179 -25.70 -9.85 34.73
N ASN A 180 -25.88 -10.36 35.95
CA ASN A 180 -26.60 -11.61 36.24
C ASN A 180 -26.03 -12.85 35.52
N ASN A 181 -24.76 -12.82 35.13
CA ASN A 181 -24.02 -14.00 34.73
C ASN A 181 -23.42 -14.68 35.98
N ASN A 182 -23.04 -15.95 35.90
CA ASN A 182 -22.30 -16.59 36.99
C ASN A 182 -21.20 -17.46 36.41
N PHE A 183 -20.19 -16.81 35.86
CA PHE A 183 -19.09 -17.42 35.12
C PHE A 183 -17.77 -16.86 35.61
N ASP A 184 -16.90 -17.75 36.09
CA ASP A 184 -15.69 -17.38 36.82
C ASP A 184 -14.59 -16.73 35.95
N ASN A 185 -14.72 -16.79 34.62
CA ASN A 185 -13.67 -16.36 33.70
C ASN A 185 -14.10 -15.18 32.79
N HIS A 186 -14.79 -14.17 33.30
CA HIS A 186 -15.10 -12.95 32.54
C HIS A 186 -14.11 -11.81 32.81
N PHE A 187 -13.64 -11.13 31.76
CA PHE A 187 -12.93 -9.86 31.91
C PHE A 187 -13.27 -8.90 30.77
N ALA A 188 -13.01 -7.62 31.01
CA ALA A 188 -12.92 -6.59 29.99
C ALA A 188 -12.08 -5.43 30.54
N GLY A 189 -11.10 -4.95 29.77
CA GLY A 189 -10.21 -3.89 30.21
C GLY A 189 -9.25 -3.44 29.13
N TRP A 190 -8.48 -2.40 29.43
CA TRP A 190 -7.53 -1.82 28.49
C TRP A 190 -6.26 -1.34 29.20
N TRP A 191 -5.17 -1.27 28.45
CA TRP A 191 -3.87 -0.79 28.92
C TRP A 191 -3.12 -0.03 27.81
N LEU A 192 -2.26 0.91 28.20
CA LEU A 192 -1.46 1.73 27.29
C LEU A 192 -0.02 1.74 27.77
N VAL A 193 0.91 1.46 26.86
CA VAL A 193 2.35 1.55 27.06
C VAL A 193 2.93 2.70 26.24
N VAL A 194 3.80 3.51 26.84
CA VAL A 194 4.46 4.65 26.16
C VAL A 194 5.96 4.59 26.37
N PHE A 195 6.73 4.53 25.29
CA PHE A 195 8.18 4.71 25.30
C PHE A 195 8.52 6.19 25.09
N TYR A 196 9.45 6.71 25.89
CA TYR A 196 9.86 8.11 25.78
C TYR A 196 11.38 8.28 25.86
N GLU A 197 11.91 9.27 25.15
CA GLU A 197 13.28 9.73 25.24
C GLU A 197 13.37 10.99 26.11
N LEU A 198 14.35 11.02 27.00
CA LEU A 198 14.68 12.14 27.88
C LEU A 198 16.20 12.19 28.06
N ALA A 199 16.84 13.27 27.63
CA ALA A 199 18.30 13.40 27.64
C ALA A 199 18.95 13.17 29.03
N SER A 200 18.23 13.42 30.13
CA SER A 200 18.71 13.17 31.49
C SER A 200 18.59 11.71 31.95
N SER A 201 17.89 10.87 31.19
CA SER A 201 17.70 9.45 31.48
C SER A 201 18.92 8.62 31.05
N PRO A 202 19.17 7.49 31.74
CA PRO A 202 20.14 6.51 31.25
C PRO A 202 19.65 5.89 29.93
N PRO A 203 20.56 5.47 29.03
CA PRO A 203 20.17 4.67 27.89
C PRO A 203 19.69 3.28 28.34
N ARG A 204 18.64 2.81 27.68
CA ARG A 204 18.00 1.52 27.94
C ARG A 204 17.64 0.87 26.61
N ASN A 205 17.66 -0.46 26.63
CA ASN A 205 16.94 -1.28 25.69
C ASN A 205 15.51 -1.42 26.23
N LEU A 206 14.55 -0.97 25.44
CA LEU A 206 13.12 -1.11 25.69
C LEU A 206 12.58 -2.08 24.66
N ALA A 207 11.86 -3.11 25.11
CA ALA A 207 11.19 -4.04 24.21
C ALA A 207 9.79 -4.34 24.73
N LEU A 208 8.81 -4.27 23.84
CA LEU A 208 7.41 -4.61 24.08
C LEU A 208 7.12 -5.94 23.39
N PHE A 209 6.59 -6.87 24.16
CA PHE A 209 6.06 -8.12 23.66
C PHE A 209 4.58 -8.22 24.03
N ASP A 210 3.73 -8.62 23.11
CA ASP A 210 2.29 -8.80 23.31
C ASP A 210 1.85 -10.20 22.88
N GLY A 211 0.63 -10.58 23.25
CA GLY A 211 0.10 -11.94 23.09
C GLY A 211 -1.22 -12.15 23.85
N LEU A 212 -1.77 -13.37 23.81
CA LEU A 212 -2.92 -13.75 24.65
C LEU A 212 -2.85 -15.22 25.11
N ASP A 213 -1.73 -15.58 25.72
CA ASP A 213 -1.43 -16.98 26.07
C ASP A 213 -2.29 -17.50 27.23
N THR A 214 -3.04 -18.57 26.99
CA THR A 214 -3.86 -19.22 28.04
C THR A 214 -3.00 -20.04 29.01
N VAL A 215 -3.08 -19.72 30.30
CA VAL A 215 -2.49 -20.52 31.37
C VAL A 215 -3.57 -21.20 32.19
N ALA A 216 -3.55 -22.54 32.22
CA ALA A 216 -4.56 -23.35 32.91
C ALA A 216 -3.90 -24.46 33.75
N SER A 217 -4.69 -25.08 34.64
CA SER A 217 -4.22 -26.23 35.43
C SER A 217 -3.73 -27.38 34.54
N GLY A 218 -2.42 -27.67 34.60
CA GLY A 218 -1.78 -28.71 33.79
C GLY A 218 -1.29 -28.25 32.41
N SER A 219 -1.50 -26.98 32.04
CA SER A 219 -0.99 -26.35 30.82
C SER A 219 -0.08 -25.16 31.18
N THR A 220 1.22 -25.44 31.30
CA THR A 220 2.25 -24.44 31.62
C THR A 220 2.75 -23.80 30.35
N GLN A 221 2.72 -22.47 30.27
CA GLN A 221 3.25 -21.71 29.12
C GLN A 221 4.68 -21.28 29.37
N SER A 222 5.49 -21.20 28.32
CA SER A 222 6.90 -20.84 28.40
C SER A 222 7.35 -20.16 27.11
N ALA A 223 8.13 -19.10 27.24
CA ALA A 223 8.66 -18.34 26.11
C ALA A 223 10.05 -17.79 26.44
N THR A 224 10.72 -17.18 25.46
CA THR A 224 12.02 -16.54 25.65
C THR A 224 11.99 -15.09 25.20
N LEU A 225 12.09 -14.15 26.14
CA LEU A 225 12.25 -12.74 25.81
C LEU A 225 13.71 -12.50 25.39
N SER A 226 13.93 -11.98 24.19
CA SER A 226 15.27 -11.77 23.61
C SER A 226 15.50 -10.32 23.18
N GLY A 227 16.55 -10.05 22.38
CA GLY A 227 16.86 -8.72 21.87
C GLY A 227 17.71 -7.81 22.78
N PHE A 228 17.78 -8.04 24.09
CA PHE A 228 18.55 -7.17 24.98
C PHE A 228 19.99 -7.65 25.21
N VAL A 229 20.89 -6.78 25.70
CA VAL A 229 22.20 -7.19 26.23
C VAL A 229 22.36 -6.66 27.64
N VAL A 230 22.40 -7.56 28.63
CA VAL A 230 22.59 -7.17 30.04
C VAL A 230 24.05 -6.74 30.24
N PRO A 231 24.31 -5.50 30.69
CA PRO A 231 25.66 -5.00 30.88
C PRO A 231 26.50 -5.83 31.85
N ASN A 232 27.83 -5.77 31.70
CA ASN A 232 28.72 -6.55 32.54
C ASN A 232 28.70 -6.16 34.03
N ALA A 233 28.27 -4.93 34.35
CA ALA A 233 28.03 -4.44 35.71
C ALA A 233 27.19 -3.15 35.69
N GLY A 234 26.60 -2.79 36.84
CA GLY A 234 25.98 -1.47 37.05
C GLY A 234 24.63 -1.27 36.38
N TYR A 235 24.00 -2.34 35.90
CA TYR A 235 22.68 -2.33 35.29
C TYR A 235 21.55 -2.37 36.32
N ASP A 236 20.39 -1.90 35.89
CA ASP A 236 19.09 -2.24 36.44
C ASP A 236 18.20 -2.81 35.32
N ALA A 237 17.17 -3.55 35.72
CA ALA A 237 16.22 -4.17 34.80
C ALA A 237 14.81 -4.17 35.39
N LYS A 238 13.82 -3.82 34.57
CA LYS A 238 12.39 -3.85 34.90
C LYS A 238 11.62 -4.73 33.92
N LEU A 239 10.51 -5.28 34.42
CA LEU A 239 9.55 -6.04 33.64
C LEU A 239 8.15 -5.50 33.93
N GLY A 240 7.47 -4.93 32.94
CA GLY A 240 6.02 -4.75 32.95
C GLY A 240 5.35 -6.07 32.56
N ILE A 241 4.25 -6.42 33.22
CA ILE A 241 3.42 -7.58 32.91
C ILE A 241 1.96 -7.14 32.93
N VAL A 242 1.24 -7.51 31.89
CA VAL A 242 -0.22 -7.40 31.84
C VAL A 242 -0.80 -8.80 31.66
N ALA A 243 -1.87 -9.10 32.41
CA ALA A 243 -2.61 -10.35 32.28
C ALA A 243 -4.11 -10.10 32.51
N PHE A 244 -4.94 -10.88 31.83
CA PHE A 244 -6.39 -10.89 32.02
C PHE A 244 -6.81 -12.12 32.82
N GLU A 245 -8.02 -12.09 33.37
CA GLU A 245 -8.57 -13.11 34.29
C GLU A 245 -7.81 -13.30 35.61
N GLY A 246 -7.00 -12.34 36.02
CA GLY A 246 -6.22 -12.45 37.25
C GLY A 246 -7.07 -12.41 38.51
N ASP A 247 -7.09 -13.50 39.27
CA ASP A 247 -8.14 -13.77 40.25
C ASP A 247 -7.64 -13.86 41.71
N VAL A 248 -8.27 -13.11 42.61
CA VAL A 248 -7.86 -13.09 44.02
C VAL A 248 -8.49 -14.24 44.83
N ALA A 249 -9.43 -14.98 44.24
CA ALA A 249 -10.15 -16.09 44.89
C ALA A 249 -9.38 -17.39 44.87
N PHE A 250 -8.69 -17.63 43.76
CA PHE A 250 -7.93 -18.84 43.55
C PHE A 250 -6.46 -18.55 43.79
N GLY A 251 -5.66 -19.60 43.71
CA GLY A 251 -4.25 -19.52 43.98
C GLY A 251 -3.59 -20.77 43.47
N GLY A 252 -2.30 -20.69 43.24
CA GLY A 252 -1.53 -21.61 42.44
C GLY A 252 -0.86 -20.95 41.24
N ASP A 253 -1.13 -19.66 41.01
CA ASP A 253 -0.65 -18.87 39.87
C ASP A 253 0.76 -18.39 40.12
N GLN A 254 1.67 -18.82 39.25
CA GLN A 254 3.10 -18.58 39.39
C GLN A 254 3.67 -18.11 38.07
N PHE A 255 4.42 -17.01 38.13
CA PHE A 255 5.22 -16.53 37.02
C PHE A 255 6.71 -16.66 37.35
N PHE A 256 7.51 -17.10 36.40
CA PHE A 256 8.95 -17.32 36.52
C PHE A 256 9.67 -16.48 35.49
N PHE A 257 10.68 -15.74 35.93
CA PHE A 257 11.60 -15.04 35.04
C PHE A 257 13.03 -15.55 35.29
N ASN A 258 13.65 -16.07 34.23
CA ASN A 258 14.96 -16.71 34.24
C ASN A 258 15.04 -17.91 35.22
N GLY A 259 13.96 -18.69 35.26
CA GLY A 259 13.83 -19.88 36.10
C GLY A 259 13.48 -19.62 37.59
N PRO A 260 13.46 -20.69 38.42
CA PRO A 260 13.00 -20.62 39.80
C PRO A 260 13.93 -19.81 40.74
N PRO A 261 13.38 -19.20 41.81
CA PRO A 261 11.99 -19.29 42.27
C PRO A 261 11.02 -18.37 41.51
N ALA A 262 9.72 -18.67 41.59
CA ALA A 262 8.66 -17.81 41.05
C ALA A 262 8.81 -16.36 41.54
N LEU A 263 8.45 -15.41 40.69
CA LEU A 263 8.30 -14.01 41.06
C LEU A 263 7.16 -13.88 42.06
N GLY A 264 7.26 -12.88 42.92
CA GLY A 264 6.22 -12.55 43.86
C GLY A 264 6.71 -11.60 44.95
N ASN A 265 5.75 -10.89 45.53
CA ASN A 265 5.99 -9.84 46.50
C ASN A 265 4.83 -9.79 47.53
N ASP A 266 4.67 -8.71 48.30
CA ASP A 266 3.63 -8.62 49.34
C ASP A 266 2.23 -8.29 48.75
N LEU A 267 2.16 -7.72 47.55
CA LEU A 267 0.93 -7.37 46.82
C LEU A 267 0.49 -8.49 45.87
N SER A 268 1.42 -9.06 45.10
CA SER A 268 1.24 -10.22 44.21
C SER A 268 2.10 -11.41 44.69
N PRO A 269 1.59 -12.25 45.62
CA PRO A 269 2.32 -13.39 46.19
C PRO A 269 2.78 -14.41 45.15
N ALA A 270 3.89 -15.11 45.41
CA ALA A 270 4.45 -16.06 44.45
C ALA A 270 3.62 -17.35 44.19
N ASP A 271 2.54 -17.55 44.95
CA ASP A 271 1.54 -18.59 44.72
C ASP A 271 0.16 -18.02 44.37
N ASN A 272 0.06 -16.72 44.14
CA ASN A 272 -1.10 -16.07 43.55
C ASN A 272 -0.63 -14.74 42.94
N PHE A 273 0.16 -14.86 41.86
CA PHE A 273 0.86 -13.73 41.26
C PHE A 273 -0.08 -12.82 40.47
N PHE A 274 -1.03 -13.41 39.73
CA PHE A 274 -2.07 -12.70 38.98
C PHE A 274 -3.34 -12.69 39.81
N ASN A 275 -3.63 -11.57 40.48
CA ASN A 275 -4.69 -11.51 41.48
C ASN A 275 -5.51 -10.21 41.41
N GLY A 276 -5.52 -9.53 40.27
CA GLY A 276 -6.24 -8.28 40.07
C GLY A 276 -5.52 -7.07 40.68
N THR A 277 -4.19 -7.06 40.66
CA THR A 277 -3.33 -5.99 41.18
C THR A 277 -2.97 -4.93 40.13
N ARG A 278 -2.82 -3.67 40.59
CA ARG A 278 -2.11 -2.62 39.85
C ARG A 278 -0.91 -2.14 40.65
N SER A 279 0.32 -2.44 40.24
CA SER A 279 1.49 -2.02 41.01
C SER A 279 2.68 -1.54 40.18
N TYR A 280 3.46 -0.64 40.78
CA TYR A 280 4.75 -0.20 40.25
C TYR A 280 5.82 -0.40 41.31
N LEU A 281 6.74 -1.32 41.06
CA LEU A 281 7.83 -1.71 41.94
C LEU A 281 7.35 -2.06 43.36
N ASN A 282 6.34 -2.93 43.44
CA ASN A 282 5.73 -3.43 44.68
C ASN A 282 5.04 -2.33 45.52
N MET A 283 4.55 -1.29 44.86
CA MET A 283 3.68 -0.27 45.45
C MET A 283 2.37 -0.21 44.67
N PRO A 284 1.20 -0.18 45.34
CA PRO A 284 -0.07 -0.07 44.63
C PRO A 284 -0.15 1.27 43.89
N VAL A 285 -0.67 1.23 42.66
CA VAL A 285 -0.87 2.41 41.81
C VAL A 285 -2.33 2.85 41.92
N SER A 286 -2.53 4.12 42.27
CA SER A 286 -3.85 4.75 42.36
C SER A 286 -3.70 6.22 41.98
N ASN A 287 -3.88 6.53 40.69
CA ASN A 287 -3.63 7.87 40.17
C ASN A 287 -4.87 8.75 40.33
N VAL A 288 -4.64 10.00 40.76
CA VAL A 288 -5.73 10.97 40.88
C VAL A 288 -6.16 11.37 39.48
N GLY A 289 -7.43 11.15 39.16
CA GLY A 289 -8.00 11.41 37.83
C GLY A 289 -8.39 10.14 37.07
N ASP A 290 -7.95 8.96 37.53
CA ASP A 290 -8.51 7.69 37.05
C ASP A 290 -9.99 7.61 37.42
N LEU A 291 -10.84 7.10 36.51
CA LEU A 291 -12.29 6.97 36.69
C LEU A 291 -12.73 5.56 36.24
N PRO A 292 -13.06 4.63 37.17
CA PRO A 292 -12.93 4.77 38.62
C PRO A 292 -11.46 4.89 39.06
N GLN A 293 -11.23 5.53 40.20
CA GLN A 293 -9.93 5.51 40.85
C GLN A 293 -9.87 4.29 41.78
N LEU A 294 -9.19 3.24 41.34
CA LEU A 294 -9.02 2.00 42.08
C LEU A 294 -7.87 2.11 43.11
N ALA A 295 -7.86 1.22 44.10
CA ALA A 295 -6.86 1.23 45.18
C ALA A 295 -5.49 0.67 44.74
N GLY A 296 -5.44 -0.15 43.68
CA GLY A 296 -4.25 -0.86 43.21
C GLY A 296 -3.85 -2.05 44.09
N SER A 297 -4.65 -2.39 45.11
CA SER A 297 -4.49 -3.60 45.93
C SER A 297 -5.05 -4.84 45.22
N ALA A 298 -4.74 -6.03 45.73
CA ALA A 298 -5.24 -7.30 45.18
C ALA A 298 -6.77 -7.31 45.07
N GLY A 299 -7.26 -7.77 43.92
CA GLY A 299 -8.67 -7.80 43.52
C GLY A 299 -9.27 -6.44 43.17
N SER A 300 -8.50 -5.34 43.21
CA SER A 300 -9.06 -4.01 42.90
C SER A 300 -9.27 -3.78 41.41
N MET A 301 -8.48 -4.42 40.55
CA MET A 301 -8.66 -4.47 39.09
C MET A 301 -9.36 -5.78 38.71
N ALA A 302 -10.69 -5.80 38.74
CA ALA A 302 -11.45 -7.01 38.44
C ALA A 302 -11.13 -7.51 37.01
N GLY A 303 -10.68 -8.77 36.89
CA GLY A 303 -10.36 -9.42 35.62
C GLY A 303 -9.04 -8.98 34.96
N MET A 304 -8.17 -8.21 35.63
CA MET A 304 -6.93 -7.69 35.02
C MET A 304 -5.81 -7.43 36.04
N ASP A 305 -4.57 -7.76 35.69
CA ASP A 305 -3.36 -7.36 36.40
C ASP A 305 -2.50 -6.44 35.54
N ILE A 306 -1.98 -5.35 36.12
CA ILE A 306 -0.97 -4.49 35.51
C ILE A 306 0.14 -4.22 36.54
N ASP A 307 1.25 -4.93 36.40
CA ASP A 307 2.34 -4.93 37.37
C ASP A 307 3.70 -4.63 36.74
N VAL A 308 4.45 -3.67 37.32
CA VAL A 308 5.84 -3.40 36.96
C VAL A 308 6.77 -3.86 38.08
N LEU A 309 7.69 -4.78 37.78
CA LEU A 309 8.59 -5.42 38.75
C LEU A 309 10.06 -5.08 38.51
N ASP A 310 10.84 -5.09 39.58
CA ASP A 310 12.30 -5.08 39.52
C ASP A 310 12.83 -6.50 39.28
N ILE A 311 13.37 -6.75 38.08
CA ILE A 311 13.97 -8.02 37.69
C ILE A 311 15.50 -7.97 37.69
N THR A 312 16.12 -6.91 38.22
CA THR A 312 17.59 -6.73 38.24
C THR A 312 18.31 -7.93 38.84
N THR A 313 17.73 -8.55 39.87
CA THR A 313 18.32 -9.73 40.53
C THR A 313 18.10 -11.06 39.79
N LYS A 314 17.27 -11.04 38.74
CA LYS A 314 16.93 -12.20 37.92
C LYS A 314 17.71 -12.26 36.62
N VAL A 315 18.30 -11.16 36.18
CA VAL A 315 19.21 -11.12 35.02
C VAL A 315 20.68 -11.19 35.45
N THR A 316 21.53 -11.70 34.55
CA THR A 316 22.97 -11.85 34.79
C THR A 316 23.83 -11.10 33.76
N PRO A 317 25.05 -10.66 34.12
CA PRO A 317 25.95 -9.96 33.21
C PRO A 317 26.18 -10.71 31.89
N GLY A 318 26.03 -10.03 30.76
CA GLY A 318 26.22 -10.56 29.40
C GLY A 318 25.08 -11.44 28.89
N GLN A 319 23.96 -11.51 29.61
CA GLN A 319 22.77 -12.25 29.18
C GLN A 319 22.08 -11.53 28.02
N THR A 320 21.72 -12.28 26.99
CA THR A 320 21.09 -11.73 25.77
C THR A 320 19.63 -12.13 25.57
N SER A 321 19.13 -13.01 26.43
CA SER A 321 17.74 -13.46 26.44
C SER A 321 17.39 -14.04 27.80
N ALA A 322 16.10 -14.09 28.16
CA ALA A 322 15.61 -14.64 29.41
C ALA A 322 14.38 -15.53 29.18
N PRO A 323 14.42 -16.81 29.58
CA PRO A 323 13.24 -17.66 29.54
C PRO A 323 12.23 -17.22 30.61
N ILE A 324 10.96 -17.15 30.22
CA ILE A 324 9.81 -16.95 31.09
C ILE A 324 8.95 -18.20 31.14
N GLN A 325 8.21 -18.38 32.23
CA GLN A 325 7.26 -19.48 32.38
C GLN A 325 6.11 -19.06 33.28
N ALA A 326 4.89 -19.41 32.90
CA ALA A 326 3.69 -19.16 33.67
C ALA A 326 2.92 -20.47 33.90
N SER A 327 2.40 -20.67 35.11
CA SER A 327 1.64 -21.87 35.46
C SER A 327 0.52 -21.56 36.44
N SER A 328 -0.53 -22.39 36.42
CA SER A 328 -1.57 -22.44 37.46
C SER A 328 -1.80 -23.87 37.95
N ASN A 329 -2.39 -23.99 39.15
CA ASN A 329 -2.90 -25.26 39.68
C ASN A 329 -4.43 -25.29 39.80
N ASN A 330 -5.09 -24.14 39.89
CA ASN A 330 -6.52 -24.06 40.19
C ASN A 330 -7.26 -22.96 39.40
N ASP A 331 -6.55 -22.21 38.56
CA ASP A 331 -7.06 -21.02 37.89
C ASP A 331 -6.85 -21.06 36.36
N LEU A 332 -7.54 -20.17 35.66
CA LEU A 332 -7.38 -19.86 34.25
C LEU A 332 -7.05 -18.37 34.12
N TYR A 333 -5.96 -18.01 33.46
CA TYR A 333 -5.65 -16.61 33.14
C TYR A 333 -4.95 -16.48 31.79
N PHE A 334 -4.88 -15.26 31.25
CA PHE A 334 -4.31 -14.97 29.93
C PHE A 334 -3.15 -13.98 30.05
N LEU A 335 -2.02 -14.31 29.43
CA LEU A 335 -0.85 -13.41 29.41
C LEU A 335 -0.98 -12.45 28.22
N ALA A 336 -1.10 -11.17 28.53
CA ALA A 336 -1.45 -10.11 27.56
C ALA A 336 -0.23 -9.35 27.03
N GLY A 337 0.77 -9.09 27.88
CA GLY A 337 1.95 -8.36 27.45
C GLY A 337 3.10 -8.32 28.44
N PHE A 338 4.32 -8.17 27.92
CA PHE A 338 5.58 -8.07 28.64
C PHE A 338 6.41 -6.90 28.13
N ILE A 339 6.85 -6.03 29.04
CA ILE A 339 7.69 -4.88 28.70
C ILE A 339 9.02 -4.98 29.42
N THR A 340 10.12 -5.16 28.67
CA THR A 340 11.47 -5.16 29.25
C THR A 340 12.10 -3.77 29.18
N SER A 341 12.74 -3.36 30.27
CA SER A 341 13.50 -2.11 30.34
C SER A 341 14.82 -2.39 31.03
N ILE A 342 15.87 -2.55 30.23
CA ILE A 342 17.19 -2.99 30.69
C ILE A 342 18.19 -1.89 30.36
N SER A 343 18.93 -1.42 31.37
CA SER A 343 20.00 -0.43 31.15
C SER A 343 21.00 -0.93 30.10
N THR A 344 21.38 -0.10 29.14
CA THR A 344 22.46 -0.38 28.18
C THR A 344 23.70 0.43 28.51
N PHE A 345 24.90 -0.06 28.16
CA PHE A 345 26.15 0.69 28.33
C PHE A 345 26.92 0.67 27.03
N ARG A 346 26.96 1.81 26.34
CA ARG A 346 27.77 2.01 25.13
C ARG A 346 28.45 3.37 25.13
N PRO A 347 29.62 3.51 24.49
CA PRO A 347 30.13 4.81 24.13
C PRO A 347 29.21 5.43 23.07
N ASP A 348 29.18 6.75 23.00
CA ASP A 348 28.43 7.46 21.97
C ASP A 348 29.27 8.68 21.56
N PHE A 349 29.53 8.78 20.26
CA PHE A 349 30.41 9.81 19.68
C PHE A 349 29.66 10.77 18.74
N THR A 350 28.34 10.69 18.67
CA THR A 350 27.50 11.50 17.76
C THR A 350 27.63 13.01 18.01
N SER A 351 28.05 13.41 19.21
CA SER A 351 28.34 14.80 19.60
C SER A 351 29.79 15.26 19.32
N SER A 352 30.57 14.45 18.60
CA SER A 352 31.95 14.79 18.23
C SER A 352 31.96 15.74 17.06
N THR A 353 32.75 16.82 17.15
CA THR A 353 32.73 17.90 16.15
C THR A 353 34.00 18.01 15.33
N LYS A 354 33.89 18.47 14.08
CA LYS A 354 35.04 18.82 13.24
C LYS A 354 34.92 20.25 12.71
N THR A 355 36.02 20.98 12.83
CA THR A 355 36.10 22.39 12.43
C THR A 355 37.39 22.64 11.67
N VAL A 356 37.44 23.76 10.95
CA VAL A 356 38.50 24.05 9.99
C VAL A 356 38.83 25.55 10.00
N THR A 357 40.12 25.87 9.88
CA THR A 357 40.61 27.26 9.83
C THR A 357 41.70 27.40 8.79
N ASP A 358 41.63 28.44 7.96
CA ASP A 358 42.76 28.84 7.11
C ASP A 358 43.86 29.49 7.95
N VAL A 359 45.05 28.90 7.95
CA VAL A 359 46.22 29.36 8.70
C VAL A 359 46.85 30.59 8.05
N ASN A 360 46.71 30.72 6.73
CA ASN A 360 47.30 31.81 5.95
C ASN A 360 46.54 33.12 6.22
N GLY A 361 45.23 33.01 6.43
CA GLY A 361 44.32 34.10 6.75
C GLY A 361 43.93 34.88 5.50
N GLY A 362 42.73 35.46 5.53
CA GLY A 362 42.13 36.04 4.34
C GLY A 362 41.18 35.04 3.71
N ARG A 363 41.10 35.07 2.39
CA ARG A 363 40.30 34.13 1.60
C ARG A 363 41.13 32.89 1.30
N LEU A 364 40.51 31.73 1.43
CA LEU A 364 41.16 30.42 1.24
C LEU A 364 41.44 30.21 -0.26
N ARG A 365 42.68 29.92 -0.65
CA ARG A 365 43.07 29.74 -2.06
C ARG A 365 43.91 28.48 -2.30
N PRO A 366 44.09 28.05 -3.57
CA PRO A 366 45.10 27.06 -3.93
C PRO A 366 46.47 27.38 -3.29
N GLY A 367 47.03 26.40 -2.59
CA GLY A 367 48.31 26.53 -1.90
C GLY A 367 48.23 27.05 -0.45
N ASP A 368 47.07 27.50 0.03
CA ASP A 368 46.88 27.82 1.45
C ASP A 368 46.85 26.57 2.32
N VAL A 369 47.06 26.75 3.62
CA VAL A 369 47.16 25.68 4.60
C VAL A 369 45.94 25.72 5.51
N LEU A 370 45.11 24.69 5.41
CA LEU A 370 43.97 24.45 6.29
C LEU A 370 44.43 23.70 7.54
N GLN A 371 43.94 24.12 8.70
CA GLN A 371 44.06 23.39 9.95
C GLN A 371 42.69 22.87 10.36
N TYR A 372 42.54 21.55 10.32
CA TYR A 372 41.38 20.86 10.89
C TYR A 372 41.58 20.68 12.40
N THR A 373 40.50 20.86 13.15
CA THR A 373 40.40 20.59 14.58
C THR A 373 39.21 19.68 14.82
N ILE A 374 39.47 18.46 15.29
CA ILE A 374 38.43 17.49 15.63
C ILE A 374 38.34 17.38 17.14
N GLN A 375 37.15 17.57 17.70
CA GLN A 375 36.85 17.38 19.10
C GLN A 375 35.99 16.12 19.24
N VAL A 376 36.62 15.02 19.60
CA VAL A 376 35.94 13.75 19.89
C VAL A 376 35.39 13.81 21.32
N ALA A 377 34.09 13.58 21.46
CA ALA A 377 33.38 13.55 22.74
C ALA A 377 32.67 12.22 22.90
N ASN A 378 32.95 11.51 24.00
CA ASN A 378 32.15 10.34 24.37
C ASN A 378 30.98 10.82 25.24
N SER A 379 29.81 11.10 24.64
CA SER A 379 28.56 11.44 25.32
C SER A 379 27.82 10.23 25.88
N GLY A 380 28.27 9.02 25.54
CA GLY A 380 27.76 7.76 26.05
C GLY A 380 27.93 7.59 27.57
N ASN A 381 27.34 6.53 28.09
CA ASN A 381 27.41 6.17 29.51
C ASN A 381 28.46 5.07 29.79
N ASP A 382 29.14 4.57 28.77
CA ASP A 382 30.28 3.66 28.90
C ASP A 382 31.59 4.34 28.50
N ALA A 383 32.70 3.88 29.08
CA ALA A 383 34.01 4.21 28.57
C ALA A 383 34.24 3.44 27.27
N SER A 384 34.72 4.11 26.22
CA SER A 384 35.14 3.42 25.01
C SER A 384 36.48 2.73 25.21
N ILE A 385 36.74 1.66 24.46
CA ILE A 385 38.01 0.97 24.34
C ILE A 385 38.39 0.84 22.87
N ASP A 386 39.68 0.60 22.61
CA ASP A 386 40.23 0.50 21.27
C ASP A 386 39.82 1.68 20.36
N THR A 387 39.68 2.88 20.94
CA THR A 387 39.17 4.05 20.24
C THR A 387 40.16 4.56 19.21
N VAL A 388 39.73 4.60 17.96
CA VAL A 388 40.51 5.05 16.81
C VAL A 388 39.69 6.06 16.02
N LEU A 389 40.29 7.22 15.75
CA LEU A 389 39.77 8.18 14.80
C LEU A 389 40.44 7.98 13.45
N THR A 390 39.65 7.91 12.38
CA THR A 390 40.10 7.93 10.98
C THR A 390 39.53 9.12 10.25
N ASP A 391 40.32 9.74 9.40
CA ASP A 391 39.92 10.90 8.60
C ASP A 391 40.52 10.72 7.19
N PRO A 392 39.75 10.12 6.25
CA PRO A 392 40.14 10.02 4.85
C PRO A 392 40.21 11.41 4.23
N LEU A 393 41.38 11.80 3.72
CA LEU A 393 41.55 13.12 3.13
C LEU A 393 40.93 13.15 1.72
N PRO A 394 40.01 14.09 1.44
CA PRO A 394 39.37 14.21 0.14
C PRO A 394 40.38 14.52 -0.97
N ALA A 395 39.96 14.39 -2.22
CA ALA A 395 40.74 14.90 -3.34
C ALA A 395 40.96 16.42 -3.20
N GLY A 396 42.01 16.94 -3.83
CA GLY A 396 42.30 18.38 -3.83
C GLY A 396 43.04 18.92 -2.60
N VAL A 397 43.37 18.09 -1.61
CA VAL A 397 44.27 18.46 -0.51
C VAL A 397 45.44 17.50 -0.36
N THR A 398 46.58 18.05 0.04
CA THR A 398 47.78 17.29 0.42
C THR A 398 48.09 17.48 1.89
N TYR A 399 48.20 16.37 2.63
CA TYR A 399 48.63 16.39 4.04
C TYR A 399 49.97 17.13 4.23
N VAL A 400 50.06 17.99 5.26
CA VAL A 400 51.30 18.67 5.63
C VAL A 400 52.07 17.80 6.64
N PRO A 401 53.22 17.21 6.28
CA PRO A 401 53.96 16.33 7.18
C PRO A 401 54.44 17.06 8.44
N GLY A 402 54.32 16.39 9.58
CA GLY A 402 54.62 16.83 10.92
C GLY A 402 53.55 17.73 11.56
N SER A 403 52.36 17.82 10.98
CA SER A 403 51.29 18.70 11.46
C SER A 403 50.31 18.04 12.44
N LEU A 404 50.25 16.71 12.47
CA LEU A 404 49.35 15.98 13.35
C LEU A 404 49.74 16.15 14.83
N SER A 405 48.76 16.53 15.65
CA SER A 405 48.94 16.73 17.09
C SER A 405 47.67 16.43 17.85
N ILE A 406 47.81 15.80 19.01
CA ILE A 406 46.73 15.75 20.01
C ILE A 406 46.85 17.00 20.88
N THR A 407 45.84 17.87 20.86
CA THR A 407 45.88 19.18 21.52
C THR A 407 45.19 19.19 22.89
N ALA A 408 44.24 18.28 23.13
CA ALA A 408 43.63 18.04 24.43
C ALA A 408 43.29 16.56 24.64
N GLY A 409 43.28 16.12 25.90
CA GLY A 409 43.07 14.70 26.27
C GLY A 409 44.38 13.95 26.53
N ALA A 410 44.31 12.62 26.56
CA ALA A 410 45.49 11.77 26.79
C ALA A 410 46.49 11.88 25.63
N ASN A 411 47.78 11.66 25.92
CA ASN A 411 48.86 11.64 24.92
C ASN A 411 49.07 12.97 24.16
N THR A 412 48.78 14.11 24.80
CA THR A 412 48.94 15.47 24.22
C THR A 412 50.35 15.72 23.67
N GLY A 413 50.42 16.33 22.50
CA GLY A 413 51.65 16.70 21.81
C GLY A 413 51.65 16.30 20.33
N ALA A 414 52.67 16.78 19.61
CA ALA A 414 52.90 16.45 18.21
C ALA A 414 53.14 14.95 18.01
N LYS A 415 52.74 14.44 16.84
CA LYS A 415 52.95 13.07 16.38
C LYS A 415 54.00 13.03 15.27
N THR A 416 54.56 11.85 15.07
CA THR A 416 55.63 11.59 14.09
C THR A 416 55.12 11.34 12.68
N ASP A 417 53.82 11.02 12.56
CA ASP A 417 53.10 10.62 11.34
C ASP A 417 53.50 9.27 10.76
N ALA A 418 54.45 8.58 11.39
CA ALA A 418 54.95 7.31 10.91
C ALA A 418 54.05 6.16 11.38
N VAL A 419 53.79 5.21 10.48
CA VAL A 419 52.95 4.07 10.81
C VAL A 419 53.56 3.26 11.96
N GLY A 420 52.79 3.06 13.02
CA GLY A 420 53.14 2.14 14.11
C GLY A 420 54.12 2.65 15.18
N ASP A 421 54.62 3.89 15.13
CA ASP A 421 55.63 4.36 16.10
C ASP A 421 55.06 5.18 17.27
N ASP A 422 54.03 5.98 17.04
CA ASP A 422 53.23 6.68 18.05
C ASP A 422 51.73 6.71 17.70
N GLN A 423 50.92 7.42 18.50
CA GLN A 423 49.44 7.37 18.39
C GLN A 423 48.87 7.90 17.08
N GLY A 424 49.61 8.66 16.26
CA GLY A 424 49.08 9.30 15.06
C GLY A 424 49.91 9.01 13.82
N GLU A 425 49.26 8.58 12.76
CA GLU A 425 49.89 8.26 11.48
C GLU A 425 49.11 8.85 10.29
N PHE A 426 49.82 9.12 9.21
CA PHE A 426 49.24 9.37 7.89
C PHE A 426 49.60 8.22 6.96
N ASP A 427 48.60 7.48 6.49
CA ASP A 427 48.79 6.43 5.49
C ASP A 427 48.64 7.03 4.09
N ALA A 428 49.77 7.15 3.38
CA ALA A 428 49.80 7.71 2.05
C ALA A 428 49.14 6.81 0.99
N ALA A 429 48.97 5.50 1.24
CA ALA A 429 48.35 4.59 0.28
C ALA A 429 46.83 4.76 0.25
N SER A 430 46.21 4.93 1.42
CA SER A 430 44.78 5.15 1.61
C SER A 430 44.39 6.62 1.75
N ARG A 431 45.37 7.55 1.81
CA ARG A 431 45.19 8.97 2.11
C ARG A 431 44.47 9.24 3.43
N THR A 432 44.61 8.35 4.41
CA THR A 432 43.87 8.45 5.69
C THR A 432 44.78 8.89 6.84
N ILE A 433 44.32 9.88 7.62
CA ILE A 433 44.87 10.16 8.95
C ILE A 433 44.26 9.18 9.94
N ARG A 434 45.09 8.51 10.73
CA ARG A 434 44.63 7.60 11.79
C ARG A 434 45.21 8.03 13.13
N VAL A 435 44.34 8.21 14.13
CA VAL A 435 44.73 8.60 15.48
C VAL A 435 44.14 7.64 16.50
N ARG A 436 44.99 7.00 17.28
CA ARG A 436 44.60 6.11 18.38
C ARG A 436 44.40 6.95 19.64
N LEU A 437 43.17 7.03 20.11
CA LEU A 437 42.73 8.00 21.13
C LEU A 437 42.59 7.39 22.52
N GLY A 438 42.60 8.24 23.54
CA GLY A 438 42.35 7.82 24.93
C GLY A 438 43.56 7.34 25.72
N ALA A 439 43.34 7.06 27.00
CA ALA A 439 44.37 6.61 27.92
C ALA A 439 44.86 5.20 27.54
N GLY A 440 46.17 4.99 27.48
CA GLY A 440 46.77 3.71 27.11
C GLY A 440 46.98 3.48 25.61
N ALA A 441 46.45 4.37 24.75
CA ALA A 441 46.70 4.32 23.31
C ALA A 441 48.20 4.38 22.98
N ASN A 442 48.62 3.61 21.98
CA ASN A 442 50.01 3.50 21.52
C ASN A 442 50.06 3.40 19.98
N GLY A 443 51.21 3.10 19.40
CA GLY A 443 51.36 3.05 17.94
C GLY A 443 50.57 1.97 17.22
N THR A 444 50.00 1.00 17.93
CA THR A 444 49.29 -0.13 17.30
C THR A 444 47.87 -0.35 17.81
N ALA A 445 47.53 0.16 18.99
CA ALA A 445 46.21 -0.05 19.60
C ALA A 445 45.60 1.27 20.10
N GLY A 446 44.28 1.37 19.96
CA GLY A 446 43.46 2.41 20.57
C GLY A 446 43.52 2.36 22.10
N GLY A 447 43.08 3.43 22.74
CA GLY A 447 43.04 3.55 24.20
C GLY A 447 41.62 3.65 24.73
N THR A 448 41.51 4.03 26.00
CA THR A 448 40.22 4.19 26.69
C THR A 448 39.82 5.66 26.79
N LEU A 449 38.59 5.99 26.38
CA LEU A 449 37.99 7.32 26.51
C LEU A 449 36.78 7.21 27.44
N ALA A 450 36.89 7.74 28.66
CA ALA A 450 35.83 7.63 29.66
C ALA A 450 34.53 8.33 29.21
N ALA A 451 33.39 7.86 29.68
CA ALA A 451 32.10 8.55 29.53
C ALA A 451 32.20 10.02 29.98
N GLY A 452 31.72 10.94 29.14
CA GLY A 452 31.81 12.39 29.31
C GLY A 452 33.20 13.00 29.08
N ALA A 453 34.20 12.20 28.68
CA ALA A 453 35.53 12.72 28.35
C ALA A 453 35.60 13.22 26.91
N THR A 454 36.43 14.23 26.69
CA THR A 454 36.72 14.78 25.36
C THR A 454 38.21 14.72 25.05
N THR A 455 38.54 14.58 23.77
CA THR A 455 39.90 14.69 23.24
C THR A 455 39.86 15.54 21.97
N ALA A 456 40.91 16.34 21.75
CA ALA A 456 41.00 17.19 20.58
C ALA A 456 42.26 16.88 19.78
N ILE A 457 42.11 16.80 18.46
CA ILE A 457 43.18 16.54 17.49
C ILE A 457 43.24 17.71 16.51
N THR A 458 44.44 18.05 16.06
CA THR A 458 44.63 18.96 14.93
C THR A 458 45.57 18.36 13.92
N PHE A 459 45.32 18.62 12.64
CA PHE A 459 46.27 18.36 11.56
C PHE A 459 46.13 19.43 10.49
N GLN A 460 47.14 19.56 9.64
CA GLN A 460 47.13 20.53 8.55
C GLN A 460 47.16 19.83 7.20
N VAL A 461 46.40 20.37 6.25
CA VAL A 461 46.46 20.02 4.84
C VAL A 461 46.74 21.29 4.04
N ARG A 462 47.36 21.14 2.89
CA ARG A 462 47.54 22.20 1.90
C ARG A 462 46.53 21.98 0.80
N VAL A 463 45.81 23.03 0.41
CA VAL A 463 44.97 22.99 -0.78
C VAL A 463 45.88 22.83 -2.00
N ASP A 464 45.62 21.83 -2.82
CA ASP A 464 46.45 21.53 -3.99
C ASP A 464 46.35 22.64 -5.04
N ALA A 465 47.32 22.69 -5.96
CA ALA A 465 47.32 23.70 -7.02
C ALA A 465 46.17 23.44 -8.00
N GLY A 466 45.42 24.48 -8.35
CA GLY A 466 44.30 24.38 -9.29
C GLY A 466 43.00 23.85 -8.68
N VAL A 467 42.91 23.74 -7.35
CA VAL A 467 41.69 23.34 -6.65
C VAL A 467 40.89 24.58 -6.28
N SER A 468 39.67 24.68 -6.78
CA SER A 468 38.65 25.65 -6.40
C SER A 468 37.37 24.91 -5.99
N GLY A 469 36.41 25.61 -5.40
CA GLY A 469 35.13 25.01 -5.00
C GLY A 469 35.15 24.41 -3.59
N LEU A 470 34.27 23.43 -3.35
CA LEU A 470 33.99 22.87 -2.03
C LEU A 470 34.98 21.73 -1.69
N ILE A 471 35.57 21.79 -0.51
CA ILE A 471 36.30 20.68 0.10
C ILE A 471 35.48 20.19 1.30
N ALA A 472 34.82 19.04 1.12
CA ALA A 472 34.12 18.32 2.17
C ALA A 472 35.06 17.29 2.82
N ASN A 473 35.19 17.31 4.15
CA ASN A 473 36.03 16.35 4.86
C ASN A 473 35.35 15.82 6.13
N GLN A 474 35.20 14.50 6.24
CA GLN A 474 34.50 13.80 7.31
C GLN A 474 35.47 12.93 8.14
N ALA A 475 35.36 12.96 9.47
CA ALA A 475 36.11 12.05 10.34
C ALA A 475 35.19 11.00 10.94
N ILE A 476 35.73 9.82 11.25
CA ILE A 476 35.00 8.67 11.78
C ILE A 476 35.70 8.22 13.07
N VAL A 477 34.92 7.97 14.11
CA VAL A 477 35.38 7.41 15.37
C VAL A 477 34.94 5.95 15.44
N HIS A 478 35.90 5.04 15.40
CA HIS A 478 35.68 3.61 15.62
C HIS A 478 35.99 3.26 17.09
N ALA A 479 35.03 2.72 17.83
CA ALA A 479 35.31 2.24 19.19
C ALA A 479 34.30 1.21 19.71
N ALA A 480 34.78 0.30 20.57
CA ALA A 480 33.93 -0.58 21.37
C ALA A 480 33.68 -0.04 22.78
N GLY A 481 32.70 -0.59 23.50
CA GLY A 481 32.44 -0.26 24.91
C GLY A 481 33.23 -1.13 25.89
N GLN A 482 33.70 -0.53 26.99
CA GLN A 482 34.37 -1.24 28.07
C GLN A 482 33.45 -2.25 28.79
N GLN A 483 32.14 -2.00 28.82
CA GLN A 483 31.13 -2.91 29.36
C GLN A 483 30.68 -3.97 28.35
N GLY A 484 31.22 -4.00 27.13
CA GLY A 484 30.99 -5.07 26.16
C GLY A 484 30.13 -4.68 24.96
N ALA A 485 29.78 -3.41 24.77
CA ALA A 485 29.19 -2.94 23.52
C ALA A 485 30.16 -3.22 22.34
N PRO A 486 29.65 -3.69 21.19
CA PRO A 486 30.47 -3.95 20.01
C PRO A 486 31.16 -2.67 19.51
N ALA A 487 32.12 -2.84 18.60
CA ALA A 487 32.78 -1.69 17.99
C ALA A 487 31.89 -1.11 16.88
N GLU A 488 31.64 0.20 16.94
CA GLU A 488 30.83 0.92 15.96
C GLU A 488 31.63 2.08 15.37
N ASP A 489 31.29 2.44 14.13
CA ASP A 489 31.80 3.63 13.44
C ASP A 489 30.82 4.77 13.62
N THR A 490 31.29 5.90 14.15
CA THR A 490 30.49 7.10 14.34
C THR A 490 31.11 8.28 13.60
N PRO A 491 30.45 8.83 12.57
CA PRO A 491 30.91 10.07 11.94
C PRO A 491 30.87 11.25 12.93
N THR A 492 31.84 12.17 12.82
CA THR A 492 31.80 13.45 13.53
C THR A 492 30.80 14.41 12.88
N ASP A 493 30.10 15.24 13.63
CA ASP A 493 29.35 16.35 13.03
C ASP A 493 30.30 17.32 12.28
N GLY A 494 29.85 17.77 11.10
CA GLY A 494 30.43 18.90 10.37
C GLY A 494 29.89 20.23 10.87
N ASN A 495 29.79 21.21 9.97
CA ASN A 495 29.29 22.57 10.29
C ASN A 495 27.77 22.68 10.42
N GLY A 496 27.03 21.56 10.55
CA GLY A 496 25.57 21.50 10.68
C GLY A 496 25.04 21.44 12.13
N PRO A 497 23.73 21.68 12.35
CA PRO A 497 23.11 21.69 13.68
C PRO A 497 22.72 20.30 14.21
N GLU A 498 22.62 19.29 13.35
CA GLU A 498 22.21 17.92 13.69
C GLU A 498 23.43 16.99 13.79
N GLY A 499 23.39 16.07 14.74
CA GLY A 499 24.50 15.16 15.00
C GLY A 499 24.60 14.09 13.92
N GLY A 500 25.73 14.05 13.21
CA GLY A 500 26.21 12.83 12.55
C GLY A 500 26.22 12.78 11.02
N VAL A 501 25.72 13.76 10.26
CA VAL A 501 25.54 13.53 8.80
C VAL A 501 26.34 14.46 7.86
N PRO A 502 26.38 15.80 7.98
CA PRO A 502 27.09 16.60 6.97
C PRO A 502 28.61 16.67 7.22
N PRO A 503 29.45 16.55 6.17
CA PRO A 503 30.90 16.74 6.27
C PRO A 503 31.31 18.16 6.68
N THR A 504 32.56 18.33 7.15
CA THR A 504 33.10 19.67 7.36
C THR A 504 33.53 20.28 6.04
N GLU A 505 32.84 21.34 5.65
CA GLU A 505 33.02 21.97 4.36
C GLU A 505 33.80 23.29 4.43
N VAL A 506 34.67 23.51 3.43
CA VAL A 506 35.27 24.81 3.15
C VAL A 506 35.23 25.12 1.67
N SER A 507 35.05 26.40 1.38
CA SER A 507 35.03 26.95 0.03
C SER A 507 36.38 27.59 -0.30
N VAL A 508 37.00 27.14 -1.40
CA VAL A 508 38.30 27.62 -1.89
C VAL A 508 38.10 28.59 -3.06
N ASP A 509 38.49 29.84 -2.85
CA ASP A 509 38.53 30.90 -3.87
C ASP A 509 39.64 30.59 -4.91
N GLU A 510 39.28 30.67 -6.18
CA GLU A 510 40.19 30.63 -7.32
C GLU A 510 40.92 31.97 -7.53
N CYS A 511 40.29 33.11 -7.24
CA CYS A 511 40.80 34.44 -7.59
C CYS A 511 40.60 35.53 -6.52
N GLU A 512 41.37 36.62 -6.62
CA GLU A 512 41.18 37.84 -5.80
C GLU A 512 40.97 39.09 -6.67
N THR A 513 41.56 39.10 -7.87
CA THR A 513 41.39 40.14 -8.88
C THR A 513 41.45 39.54 -10.29
N ASN A 514 40.94 40.25 -11.30
CA ASN A 514 41.06 39.82 -12.72
C ASN A 514 42.51 39.63 -13.19
N ALA A 515 43.51 40.13 -12.45
CA ALA A 515 44.92 39.90 -12.79
C ALA A 515 45.40 38.48 -12.46
N ASP A 516 44.65 37.78 -11.61
CA ASP A 516 44.88 36.39 -11.22
C ASP A 516 44.22 35.41 -12.21
N CYS A 517 43.36 35.92 -13.09
CA CYS A 517 42.55 35.19 -14.06
C CYS A 517 43.13 35.31 -15.48
N ALA A 518 42.98 34.26 -16.29
CA ALA A 518 43.53 34.17 -17.65
C ALA A 518 42.51 33.52 -18.59
N ALA A 519 42.56 33.89 -19.88
CA ALA A 519 41.63 33.35 -20.87
C ALA A 519 41.59 31.80 -20.84
N PRO A 520 40.39 31.18 -20.89
CA PRO A 520 39.10 31.81 -21.24
C PRO A 520 38.40 32.58 -20.09
N THR A 521 38.63 32.22 -18.83
CA THR A 521 38.04 32.89 -17.64
C THR A 521 38.83 34.13 -17.22
N ALA A 522 38.68 35.26 -17.91
CA ALA A 522 39.54 36.44 -17.72
C ALA A 522 39.11 37.39 -16.57
N TYR A 523 37.99 37.14 -15.91
CA TYR A 523 37.41 38.02 -14.91
C TYR A 523 37.30 37.29 -13.57
N CYS A 524 37.34 38.00 -12.45
CA CYS A 524 37.22 37.40 -11.13
C CYS A 524 35.86 37.76 -10.56
N ASP A 525 34.98 36.77 -10.37
CA ASP A 525 33.72 37.01 -9.68
C ASP A 525 33.97 37.10 -8.17
N THR A 526 33.44 38.18 -7.59
CA THR A 526 33.59 38.51 -6.18
C THR A 526 32.25 38.66 -5.47
N ALA A 527 31.14 38.23 -6.11
CA ALA A 527 29.78 38.33 -5.60
C ALA A 527 29.57 37.43 -4.37
N ALA A 528 29.97 36.16 -4.44
CA ALA A 528 29.90 35.19 -3.33
C ALA A 528 31.15 34.27 -3.29
N PRO A 529 31.68 33.89 -2.12
CA PRO A 529 32.71 32.85 -2.03
C PRO A 529 32.14 31.44 -2.34
N PRO A 530 32.85 30.58 -3.10
CA PRO A 530 34.23 30.77 -3.52
C PRO A 530 34.35 31.74 -4.70
N PHE A 531 35.30 32.66 -4.63
CA PHE A 531 35.57 33.60 -5.72
C PHE A 531 36.24 32.88 -6.89
N THR A 532 35.54 32.74 -8.00
CA THR A 532 36.00 31.98 -9.15
C THR A 532 36.51 32.89 -10.27
N CYS A 533 37.46 32.39 -11.06
CA CYS A 533 37.77 33.03 -12.33
C CYS A 533 36.67 32.63 -13.30
N VAL A 534 36.03 33.65 -13.86
CA VAL A 534 34.85 33.52 -14.67
C VAL A 534 35.07 34.18 -16.02
N GLU A 535 34.31 33.77 -17.02
CA GLU A 535 34.49 34.27 -18.39
C GLU A 535 33.88 35.65 -18.58
N CYS A 536 32.90 36.02 -17.75
CA CYS A 536 32.26 37.31 -17.78
C CYS A 536 31.69 37.72 -16.42
N LEU A 537 31.24 38.97 -16.34
CA LEU A 537 30.48 39.50 -15.20
C LEU A 537 29.30 40.38 -15.68
N THR A 538 29.24 40.58 -17.00
CA THR A 538 28.29 41.40 -17.76
C THR A 538 28.45 41.01 -19.24
N ASP A 539 27.38 41.06 -20.03
CA ASP A 539 27.34 40.65 -21.46
C ASP A 539 28.39 41.34 -22.34
N ALA A 540 28.80 42.55 -21.96
CA ALA A 540 29.84 43.31 -22.67
C ALA A 540 31.22 42.63 -22.69
N HIS A 541 31.40 41.56 -21.91
CA HIS A 541 32.62 40.77 -21.85
C HIS A 541 32.64 39.59 -22.84
N CYS A 542 31.54 39.31 -23.56
CA CYS A 542 31.37 38.09 -24.36
C CYS A 542 31.36 38.29 -25.89
N GLY A 543 31.45 37.18 -26.63
CA GLY A 543 31.61 37.13 -28.09
C GLY A 543 30.30 36.75 -28.81
N PRO A 544 30.21 36.84 -30.15
CA PRO A 544 28.95 36.69 -30.89
C PRO A 544 28.33 35.27 -30.91
N LEU A 545 29.05 34.22 -30.53
CA LEU A 545 28.52 32.84 -30.37
C LEU A 545 28.16 32.52 -28.91
N SER A 546 28.35 33.50 -28.02
CA SER A 546 28.05 33.35 -26.58
C SER A 546 27.78 34.76 -26.06
N PRO A 547 26.74 35.46 -26.56
CA PRO A 547 26.61 36.90 -26.42
C PRO A 547 26.25 37.35 -25.00
N THR A 548 25.73 36.44 -24.17
CA THR A 548 25.17 36.73 -22.86
C THR A 548 26.17 36.36 -21.77
N CYS A 549 26.12 37.11 -20.67
CA CYS A 549 26.82 36.70 -19.47
C CYS A 549 25.81 36.15 -18.49
N ASP A 550 25.75 34.84 -18.36
CA ASP A 550 24.98 34.18 -17.30
C ASP A 550 25.43 34.76 -15.96
N ALA A 551 24.49 35.33 -15.21
CA ALA A 551 24.78 36.00 -13.95
C ALA A 551 25.04 35.03 -12.80
N ASP A 552 24.62 33.77 -12.94
CA ASP A 552 24.73 32.70 -11.95
C ASP A 552 25.93 31.80 -12.23
N ALA A 553 26.16 31.38 -13.48
CA ALA A 553 27.35 30.63 -13.88
C ALA A 553 28.59 31.51 -14.16
N ASN A 554 28.39 32.82 -14.40
CA ASN A 554 29.41 33.80 -14.79
C ASN A 554 30.26 33.40 -16.03
N THR A 555 29.79 32.43 -16.81
CA THR A 555 30.38 32.03 -18.07
C THR A 555 29.80 32.87 -19.21
N CYS A 556 30.59 33.10 -20.26
CA CYS A 556 30.03 33.65 -21.49
C CYS A 556 29.25 32.51 -22.11
N VAL A 557 27.97 32.47 -21.79
CA VAL A 557 27.04 31.53 -22.39
C VAL A 557 26.39 32.23 -23.55
N CYS A 558 25.97 31.45 -24.51
CA CYS A 558 24.80 31.88 -25.22
C CYS A 558 23.62 31.57 -24.28
N GLU A 559 22.80 32.57 -23.96
CA GLU A 559 21.50 32.29 -23.37
C GLU A 559 20.50 32.32 -24.53
N PRO A 560 19.71 31.25 -24.71
CA PRO A 560 18.71 31.21 -25.76
C PRO A 560 17.80 32.41 -25.60
N SER A 561 17.78 33.26 -26.61
CA SER A 561 16.82 34.37 -26.66
C SER A 561 15.65 34.07 -27.58
N GLY A 562 15.57 32.81 -28.03
CA GLY A 562 14.59 32.18 -28.94
C GLY A 562 15.30 31.27 -29.96
N ALA A 563 14.56 30.39 -30.65
CA ALA A 563 15.03 29.50 -31.74
C ALA A 563 16.00 30.21 -32.71
N GLU A 564 16.92 29.48 -33.36
CA GLU A 564 17.88 30.11 -34.28
C GLU A 564 17.18 31.09 -35.22
N VAL A 565 17.48 32.37 -35.01
CA VAL A 565 16.92 33.45 -35.81
C VAL A 565 17.71 33.49 -37.10
N CYS A 566 17.36 32.59 -38.01
CA CYS A 566 17.92 32.38 -39.34
C CYS A 566 18.51 33.68 -39.97
N GLY A 567 19.81 33.93 -39.75
CA GLY A 567 20.57 34.99 -40.41
C GLY A 567 20.82 36.31 -39.64
N ASP A 568 20.68 36.37 -38.32
CA ASP A 568 21.06 37.56 -37.52
C ASP A 568 22.56 37.57 -37.08
N ALA A 569 23.27 36.48 -37.34
CA ALA A 569 24.69 36.26 -37.06
C ALA A 569 25.05 36.27 -35.55
N ILE A 570 24.03 36.07 -34.72
CA ILE A 570 24.11 35.73 -33.32
C ILE A 570 23.58 34.30 -33.24
N ASP A 571 24.20 33.51 -32.38
CA ASP A 571 23.75 32.17 -32.05
C ASP A 571 22.60 32.36 -31.05
N ASN A 572 21.35 32.20 -31.49
CA ASN A 572 20.18 32.66 -30.72
C ASN A 572 19.54 31.56 -29.87
N ASP A 573 19.62 30.32 -30.34
CA ASP A 573 19.28 29.10 -29.61
C ASP A 573 20.50 28.41 -29.01
N CYS A 574 21.71 28.89 -29.33
CA CYS A 574 22.95 28.46 -28.71
C CYS A 574 23.53 27.13 -29.24
N ASP A 575 23.12 26.69 -30.43
CA ASP A 575 23.60 25.46 -31.10
C ASP A 575 25.04 25.55 -31.65
N GLY A 576 25.69 26.71 -31.57
CA GLY A 576 27.05 26.94 -32.06
C GLY A 576 27.14 27.15 -33.58
N VAL A 577 26.00 27.15 -34.28
CA VAL A 577 25.83 27.16 -35.74
C VAL A 577 24.68 28.09 -36.12
N ILE A 578 25.03 29.32 -36.47
CA ILE A 578 24.02 30.34 -36.74
C ILE A 578 23.04 29.98 -37.90
N GLY A 579 21.86 29.43 -37.61
CA GLY A 579 20.59 29.66 -38.31
C GLY A 579 19.78 28.53 -38.98
N ASN A 580 19.62 27.28 -38.48
CA ASN A 580 18.68 26.28 -39.07
C ASN A 580 18.72 24.82 -38.51
N GLY A 581 17.55 24.14 -38.45
CA GLY A 581 17.25 22.73 -38.84
C GLY A 581 18.12 21.60 -38.26
N CYS A 582 17.82 21.20 -37.04
CA CYS A 582 18.40 20.07 -36.32
C CYS A 582 17.32 19.00 -36.15
N ASP A 583 17.77 17.75 -36.12
CA ASP A 583 17.11 16.44 -36.15
C ASP A 583 17.92 15.66 -35.09
N SER A 584 17.32 15.30 -33.95
CA SER A 584 18.01 15.15 -32.66
C SER A 584 18.24 13.69 -32.26
N ASP A 585 17.33 12.83 -32.63
CA ASP A 585 17.25 11.37 -32.52
C ASP A 585 17.82 10.64 -33.78
N GLU A 586 17.90 11.33 -34.94
CA GLU A 586 18.41 10.85 -36.24
C GLU A 586 17.48 9.91 -37.04
N ASP A 587 16.16 9.92 -36.81
CA ASP A 587 15.14 9.18 -37.59
C ASP A 587 14.94 9.71 -39.04
N GLY A 588 15.22 11.00 -39.26
CA GLY A 588 15.06 11.68 -40.55
C GLY A 588 13.98 12.77 -40.59
N ILE A 589 13.28 13.03 -39.49
CA ILE A 589 12.46 14.22 -39.22
C ILE A 589 13.38 15.28 -38.56
N ASP A 590 13.02 16.57 -38.50
CA ASP A 590 13.85 17.56 -37.80
C ASP A 590 13.17 17.94 -36.47
N ASP A 591 13.88 18.22 -35.36
CA ASP A 591 13.25 18.48 -34.05
C ASP A 591 12.10 19.47 -34.14
N PRO A 592 12.18 20.57 -34.94
CA PRO A 592 11.05 21.48 -35.10
C PRO A 592 9.84 20.90 -35.84
N THR A 593 10.03 19.81 -36.57
CA THR A 593 9.01 19.00 -37.24
C THR A 593 8.50 17.90 -36.31
N GLU A 594 9.35 17.22 -35.52
CA GLU A 594 8.94 16.24 -34.49
C GLU A 594 8.10 16.91 -33.40
N ILE A 595 8.60 18.01 -32.79
CA ILE A 595 7.83 18.84 -31.83
C ILE A 595 6.52 19.38 -32.43
N ALA A 596 6.42 19.48 -33.76
CA ALA A 596 5.22 19.98 -34.41
C ALA A 596 4.27 18.87 -34.87
N ALA A 597 4.74 17.63 -34.87
CA ALA A 597 3.97 16.43 -35.14
C ALA A 597 3.45 15.81 -33.83
N GLY A 598 4.13 16.01 -32.70
CA GLY A 598 3.79 15.42 -31.40
C GLY A 598 4.86 14.42 -30.95
N THR A 599 5.58 13.83 -31.92
CA THR A 599 6.65 12.85 -31.68
C THR A 599 7.81 13.38 -30.83
N ASP A 600 8.43 12.51 -30.00
CA ASP A 600 9.54 12.91 -29.13
C ASP A 600 10.80 13.14 -29.97
N PRO A 601 11.36 14.35 -30.02
CA PRO A 601 12.59 14.63 -30.79
C PRO A 601 13.85 13.88 -30.33
N ASN A 602 13.74 13.03 -29.30
CA ASN A 602 14.81 12.21 -28.75
C ASN A 602 14.50 10.72 -28.78
N ASP A 603 13.27 10.35 -29.15
CA ASP A 603 12.93 9.00 -29.53
C ASP A 603 12.84 8.90 -31.05
N ALA A 604 13.16 7.73 -31.59
CA ALA A 604 13.15 7.53 -33.03
C ALA A 604 12.00 6.63 -33.49
N ASP A 605 11.17 6.16 -32.55
CA ASP A 605 10.10 5.17 -32.68
C ASP A 605 9.12 5.49 -31.53
N SER A 606 8.33 6.56 -31.68
CA SER A 606 7.63 7.20 -30.56
C SER A 606 6.46 6.37 -29.99
N ASP A 607 5.89 5.50 -30.80
CA ASP A 607 4.80 4.54 -30.50
C ASP A 607 5.31 3.11 -30.20
N ASP A 608 6.62 2.87 -30.33
CA ASP A 608 7.26 1.58 -30.07
C ASP A 608 6.68 0.38 -30.88
N ASP A 609 6.08 0.64 -32.05
CA ASP A 609 5.43 -0.36 -32.92
C ASP A 609 6.43 -1.24 -33.72
N GLY A 610 7.69 -0.77 -33.80
CA GLY A 610 8.76 -1.38 -34.60
C GLY A 610 9.16 -0.59 -35.85
N VAL A 611 8.51 0.53 -36.15
CA VAL A 611 8.66 1.41 -37.31
C VAL A 611 9.08 2.81 -36.87
N PRO A 612 10.34 3.22 -37.13
CA PRO A 612 10.79 4.55 -36.74
C PRO A 612 9.96 5.68 -37.36
N ASP A 613 9.71 6.78 -36.63
CA ASP A 613 8.85 7.90 -37.06
C ASP A 613 9.20 8.39 -38.49
N GLY A 614 10.50 8.57 -38.74
CA GLY A 614 11.01 8.99 -40.05
C GLY A 614 10.93 7.94 -41.17
N GLU A 615 10.67 6.67 -40.86
CA GLU A 615 10.46 5.54 -41.77
C GLU A 615 8.98 5.20 -42.00
N GLU A 616 8.08 5.73 -41.19
CA GLU A 616 6.64 5.47 -41.28
C GLU A 616 5.94 5.98 -42.54
N PRO A 617 4.89 5.27 -42.98
CA PRO A 617 4.02 5.72 -44.05
C PRO A 617 3.11 6.88 -43.63
N ARG A 618 3.47 8.12 -44.01
CA ARG A 618 2.62 9.31 -43.71
C ARG A 618 2.53 9.61 -42.20
N PHE A 619 3.65 9.44 -41.48
CA PHE A 619 3.90 9.84 -40.10
C PHE A 619 3.14 11.09 -39.57
N ASP A 620 2.91 12.15 -40.39
CA ASP A 620 2.24 13.40 -39.99
C ASP A 620 0.74 13.47 -40.32
N GLU A 621 0.13 12.33 -40.64
CA GLU A 621 -1.29 12.18 -40.90
C GLU A 621 -1.86 11.22 -39.85
N ASP A 622 -3.14 11.39 -39.55
CA ASP A 622 -3.99 10.53 -38.73
C ASP A 622 -4.90 9.82 -39.76
N THR A 623 -4.82 8.48 -39.82
CA THR A 623 -5.32 7.71 -40.96
C THR A 623 -6.73 7.17 -40.76
N ASP A 624 -7.05 6.64 -39.60
CA ASP A 624 -8.37 6.16 -39.17
C ASP A 624 -9.23 7.25 -38.51
N GLY A 625 -8.63 8.30 -37.95
CA GLY A 625 -9.30 9.41 -37.31
C GLY A 625 -9.49 9.26 -35.81
N ASP A 626 -8.68 8.45 -35.13
CA ASP A 626 -8.78 8.19 -33.70
C ASP A 626 -8.27 9.36 -32.83
N GLY A 627 -7.28 10.10 -33.30
CA GLY A 627 -6.68 11.21 -32.56
C GLY A 627 -5.17 11.22 -32.64
N LEU A 628 -4.56 10.05 -32.81
CA LEU A 628 -3.13 9.90 -32.96
C LEU A 628 -2.75 10.07 -34.43
N ILE A 629 -1.60 10.71 -34.65
CA ILE A 629 -0.96 10.61 -35.97
C ILE A 629 -0.32 9.25 -36.06
N ASN A 630 -0.18 8.73 -37.27
CA ASN A 630 0.49 7.47 -37.54
C ASN A 630 1.78 7.23 -36.72
N ALA A 631 2.58 8.28 -36.49
CA ALA A 631 3.84 8.21 -35.74
C ALA A 631 3.76 8.07 -34.24
N LEU A 632 2.54 8.10 -33.73
CA LEU A 632 2.19 7.91 -32.34
C LEU A 632 1.18 6.76 -32.22
N ASP A 633 0.87 6.08 -33.33
CA ASP A 633 -0.26 5.18 -33.46
C ASP A 633 0.23 3.79 -33.88
N PRO A 634 0.28 2.82 -32.94
CA PRO A 634 0.78 1.48 -33.20
C PRO A 634 0.05 0.70 -34.32
N ASP A 635 -1.22 1.02 -34.60
CA ASP A 635 -2.06 0.40 -35.62
C ASP A 635 -2.79 1.47 -36.44
N SER A 636 -2.06 2.08 -37.39
CA SER A 636 -2.49 3.28 -38.15
C SER A 636 -3.80 3.15 -38.94
N ASP A 637 -4.39 1.97 -39.06
CA ASP A 637 -5.68 1.79 -39.70
C ASP A 637 -6.72 0.99 -38.90
N ASN A 638 -6.37 0.65 -37.65
CA ASN A 638 -7.25 0.10 -36.64
C ASN A 638 -7.93 -1.20 -37.08
N ASP A 639 -7.11 -2.14 -37.57
CA ASP A 639 -7.57 -3.44 -38.05
C ASP A 639 -7.14 -4.64 -37.18
N GLY A 640 -6.38 -4.35 -36.12
CA GLY A 640 -5.87 -5.28 -35.13
C GLY A 640 -4.42 -5.72 -35.37
N LEU A 641 -3.78 -5.32 -36.49
CA LEU A 641 -2.38 -5.64 -36.78
C LEU A 641 -1.49 -4.40 -36.72
N TYR A 642 -0.57 -4.37 -35.74
CA TYR A 642 0.41 -3.28 -35.67
C TYR A 642 1.22 -3.06 -36.95
N ASP A 643 1.49 -1.79 -37.24
CA ASP A 643 2.22 -1.26 -38.40
C ASP A 643 3.54 -2.02 -38.66
N GLY A 644 4.30 -2.29 -37.60
CA GLY A 644 5.53 -3.09 -37.64
C GLY A 644 5.32 -4.53 -38.13
N THR A 645 4.26 -5.19 -37.69
CA THR A 645 3.87 -6.57 -38.07
C THR A 645 3.52 -6.62 -39.54
N GLU A 646 2.68 -5.71 -40.00
CA GLU A 646 2.24 -5.59 -41.38
C GLU A 646 3.38 -5.25 -42.33
N LEU A 647 4.28 -4.37 -41.90
CA LEU A 647 5.52 -4.06 -42.60
C LEU A 647 6.54 -5.19 -42.52
N GLY A 648 6.21 -6.31 -41.87
CA GLY A 648 6.99 -7.54 -41.67
C GLY A 648 8.36 -7.26 -41.08
N LEU A 649 8.36 -6.51 -39.97
CA LEU A 649 9.51 -6.12 -39.20
C LEU A 649 9.62 -6.94 -37.90
N PRO A 650 10.84 -7.11 -37.37
CA PRO A 650 11.03 -7.67 -36.04
C PRO A 650 11.09 -6.57 -34.98
N CYS A 651 10.67 -6.89 -33.75
CA CYS A 651 10.86 -6.04 -32.55
C CYS A 651 12.32 -6.00 -32.03
N ASP A 652 13.33 -6.05 -32.91
CA ASP A 652 14.76 -6.01 -32.54
C ASP A 652 15.46 -4.69 -32.88
N ASN A 653 14.69 -3.70 -33.34
CA ASN A 653 15.13 -2.32 -33.52
C ASN A 653 15.52 -1.72 -32.16
N PRO A 654 16.68 -1.06 -32.03
CA PRO A 654 17.10 -0.45 -30.77
C PRO A 654 16.37 0.84 -30.36
N ALA A 655 15.52 1.39 -31.24
CA ALA A 655 14.64 2.51 -30.92
C ALA A 655 13.41 1.96 -30.16
N THR A 656 12.67 1.07 -30.81
CA THR A 656 11.58 0.24 -30.25
C THR A 656 11.87 -0.38 -28.88
N ASN A 657 11.04 -0.04 -27.91
CA ASN A 657 10.93 -0.65 -26.60
C ASN A 657 9.87 -1.76 -26.62
N ALA A 658 10.27 -2.96 -27.03
CA ALA A 658 9.40 -4.15 -27.05
C ALA A 658 8.85 -4.61 -25.67
N ALA A 659 9.04 -3.84 -24.59
CA ALA A 659 8.36 -4.05 -23.32
C ALA A 659 7.09 -3.19 -23.18
N ALA A 660 6.83 -2.28 -24.11
CA ALA A 660 5.63 -1.43 -24.17
C ALA A 660 4.42 -2.11 -24.83
N GLY A 661 4.46 -3.42 -25.12
CA GLY A 661 3.31 -4.12 -25.71
C GLY A 661 3.11 -3.92 -27.22
N HIS A 662 3.28 -2.69 -27.74
CA HIS A 662 2.93 -2.25 -29.09
C HIS A 662 3.71 -2.88 -30.27
N CYS A 663 4.61 -3.84 -30.04
CA CYS A 663 5.33 -4.51 -31.13
C CYS A 663 5.17 -6.02 -31.11
N ARG A 664 4.55 -6.55 -32.18
CA ARG A 664 4.45 -7.97 -32.46
C ARG A 664 5.41 -8.36 -33.58
N ALA A 665 6.31 -9.30 -33.28
CA ALA A 665 7.35 -9.66 -34.25
C ALA A 665 6.79 -10.61 -35.32
N ASP A 666 6.75 -10.14 -36.57
CA ASP A 666 6.29 -10.93 -37.72
C ASP A 666 6.99 -12.32 -37.80
N GLY A 667 6.16 -13.36 -37.70
CA GLY A 667 6.57 -14.76 -37.57
C GLY A 667 7.16 -15.37 -38.84
N ASP A 668 6.96 -14.74 -40.01
CA ASP A 668 7.41 -15.28 -41.31
C ASP A 668 8.55 -14.48 -42.00
N GLU A 669 9.07 -13.46 -41.33
CA GLU A 669 10.16 -12.57 -41.77
C GLU A 669 9.80 -11.81 -43.09
N GLY A 670 8.54 -11.40 -43.22
CA GLY A 670 7.98 -10.48 -44.22
C GLY A 670 7.63 -11.17 -45.51
N ALA A 671 7.24 -12.44 -45.43
CA ALA A 671 6.67 -13.20 -46.53
C ALA A 671 5.19 -12.86 -46.75
N THR A 672 4.46 -12.56 -45.67
CA THR A 672 3.15 -11.89 -45.65
C THR A 672 3.38 -10.45 -45.18
N LYS A 673 2.73 -9.48 -45.85
CA LYS A 673 2.81 -8.04 -45.56
C LYS A 673 1.57 -7.36 -46.08
N THR A 674 1.04 -6.44 -45.32
CA THR A 674 -0.17 -5.65 -45.58
C THR A 674 0.23 -4.17 -45.70
N ASP A 675 -0.72 -3.25 -45.83
CA ASP A 675 -0.50 -1.81 -45.97
C ASP A 675 -1.12 -1.12 -44.74
N PRO A 676 -0.30 -0.58 -43.80
CA PRO A 676 -0.77 -0.03 -42.51
C PRO A 676 -1.73 1.14 -42.54
N LEU A 677 -2.16 1.53 -43.74
CA LEU A 677 -3.04 2.66 -43.94
C LEU A 677 -4.33 2.26 -44.65
N ASP A 678 -4.57 0.97 -44.78
CA ASP A 678 -5.64 0.32 -45.51
C ASP A 678 -5.98 -1.03 -44.86
N ALA A 679 -6.81 -0.98 -43.81
CA ALA A 679 -7.39 -2.08 -43.04
C ALA A 679 -7.94 -3.28 -43.84
N ASP A 680 -8.01 -3.25 -45.17
CA ASP A 680 -8.32 -4.40 -46.05
C ASP A 680 -7.41 -4.29 -47.28
N SER A 681 -6.16 -4.76 -47.13
CA SER A 681 -5.07 -4.59 -48.09
C SER A 681 -5.40 -5.09 -49.51
N ASP A 682 -6.34 -6.01 -49.64
CA ASP A 682 -6.67 -6.67 -50.90
C ASP A 682 -8.05 -6.34 -51.50
N ASP A 683 -8.82 -5.47 -50.84
CA ASP A 683 -10.19 -5.07 -51.14
C ASP A 683 -11.18 -6.29 -51.15
N GLY A 684 -10.95 -7.29 -50.31
CA GLY A 684 -11.74 -8.52 -50.18
C GLY A 684 -13.05 -8.30 -49.42
N GLY A 685 -12.99 -7.44 -48.40
CA GLY A 685 -14.07 -7.06 -47.50
C GLY A 685 -14.03 -7.76 -46.15
N VAL A 686 -12.88 -8.29 -45.75
CA VAL A 686 -12.52 -8.73 -44.40
C VAL A 686 -11.23 -7.98 -44.05
N PRO A 687 -11.10 -7.37 -42.85
CA PRO A 687 -9.89 -6.64 -42.49
C PRO A 687 -8.67 -7.55 -42.31
N ASP A 688 -7.45 -7.01 -42.41
CA ASP A 688 -6.25 -7.84 -42.44
C ASP A 688 -6.03 -8.55 -41.10
N GLY A 689 -6.27 -7.90 -39.96
CA GLY A 689 -6.24 -8.54 -38.63
C GLY A 689 -7.29 -9.64 -38.44
N HIS A 690 -8.51 -9.50 -38.98
CA HIS A 690 -9.49 -10.60 -38.98
C HIS A 690 -9.07 -11.79 -39.85
N GLU A 691 -8.28 -11.54 -40.90
CA GLU A 691 -7.73 -12.60 -41.75
C GLU A 691 -6.52 -13.29 -41.11
N ASP A 692 -5.81 -12.60 -40.21
CA ASP A 692 -4.65 -13.04 -39.42
C ASP A 692 -4.98 -13.01 -37.92
N PHE A 693 -6.09 -13.63 -37.50
CA PHE A 693 -6.67 -13.42 -36.16
C PHE A 693 -5.73 -13.72 -34.97
N ASP A 694 -4.66 -14.50 -35.15
CA ASP A 694 -3.66 -14.73 -34.09
C ASP A 694 -2.57 -13.64 -34.06
N LEU A 695 -2.68 -12.64 -34.93
CA LEU A 695 -1.93 -11.39 -35.11
C LEU A 695 -0.43 -11.57 -35.38
N ASP A 696 0.03 -12.75 -35.79
CA ASP A 696 1.47 -13.08 -35.82
C ASP A 696 2.18 -12.76 -37.14
N GLY A 697 1.43 -12.21 -38.11
CA GLY A 697 1.88 -11.89 -39.46
C GLY A 697 2.04 -13.12 -40.35
N VAL A 698 1.51 -14.29 -39.96
CA VAL A 698 1.71 -15.57 -40.66
C VAL A 698 0.42 -16.31 -40.94
N VAL A 699 0.05 -16.35 -42.22
CA VAL A 699 -1.04 -17.23 -42.71
C VAL A 699 -0.88 -18.71 -42.32
N ASP A 700 -1.63 -19.13 -41.32
CA ASP A 700 -1.57 -20.41 -40.62
C ASP A 700 -2.73 -21.36 -40.99
N GLU A 701 -2.95 -22.44 -40.23
CA GLU A 701 -3.98 -23.45 -40.56
C GLU A 701 -5.33 -23.11 -39.90
N GLY A 702 -6.00 -22.08 -40.38
CA GLY A 702 -7.30 -21.63 -39.86
C GLY A 702 -7.74 -20.35 -40.55
N GLU A 703 -6.79 -19.43 -40.66
CA GLU A 703 -6.82 -18.12 -41.33
C GLU A 703 -7.04 -18.14 -42.84
N THR A 704 -7.38 -16.94 -43.34
CA THR A 704 -7.33 -16.57 -44.76
C THR A 704 -6.05 -15.78 -45.07
N ASP A 705 -5.79 -15.44 -46.33
CA ASP A 705 -4.55 -14.76 -46.72
C ASP A 705 -4.89 -13.27 -46.91
N PRO A 706 -4.41 -12.33 -46.06
CA PRO A 706 -4.70 -10.88 -46.14
C PRO A 706 -4.31 -10.21 -47.49
N ASN A 707 -3.79 -10.99 -48.43
CA ASN A 707 -3.36 -10.56 -49.75
C ASN A 707 -4.06 -11.33 -50.92
N ASP A 708 -5.05 -12.20 -50.65
CA ASP A 708 -5.89 -12.88 -51.65
C ASP A 708 -7.41 -12.85 -51.34
N GLY A 709 -8.06 -11.72 -51.67
CA GLY A 709 -9.50 -11.42 -51.58
C GLY A 709 -10.45 -12.27 -52.44
N ALA A 710 -10.08 -13.52 -52.66
CA ALA A 710 -10.87 -14.58 -53.23
C ALA A 710 -11.00 -15.79 -52.29
N ASP A 711 -10.25 -15.86 -51.20
CA ASP A 711 -10.40 -16.85 -50.15
C ASP A 711 -10.94 -16.33 -48.82
N ASP A 712 -11.03 -15.02 -48.64
CA ASP A 712 -11.78 -14.34 -47.59
C ASP A 712 -13.20 -14.90 -47.46
N VAL A 713 -13.45 -15.22 -46.21
CA VAL A 713 -14.70 -15.75 -45.69
C VAL A 713 -15.11 -14.73 -44.65
N PRO A 714 -16.32 -14.14 -44.74
CA PRO A 714 -16.80 -13.26 -43.68
C PRO A 714 -16.64 -14.01 -42.36
N PRO A 715 -15.91 -13.42 -41.40
CA PRO A 715 -15.72 -14.06 -40.12
C PRO A 715 -17.07 -14.23 -39.42
N VAL A 716 -17.10 -15.10 -38.42
CA VAL A 716 -18.23 -15.14 -37.50
C VAL A 716 -18.05 -13.95 -36.57
N ASP A 717 -19.14 -13.24 -36.33
CA ASP A 717 -19.25 -11.96 -35.63
C ASP A 717 -20.68 -12.06 -35.06
N THR A 718 -20.76 -12.44 -33.79
CA THR A 718 -21.98 -13.00 -33.21
C THR A 718 -22.88 -11.91 -32.64
N ASP A 719 -22.32 -10.92 -31.97
CA ASP A 719 -22.94 -9.69 -31.45
C ASP A 719 -23.14 -8.60 -32.53
N GLY A 720 -22.31 -8.56 -33.58
CA GLY A 720 -22.45 -7.65 -34.72
C GLY A 720 -21.73 -6.30 -34.59
N ASP A 721 -20.72 -6.15 -33.75
CA ASP A 721 -20.01 -4.88 -33.50
C ASP A 721 -18.97 -4.49 -34.58
N GLY A 722 -18.33 -5.46 -35.23
CA GLY A 722 -17.23 -5.23 -36.17
C GLY A 722 -15.97 -6.07 -35.91
N LEU A 723 -15.76 -6.60 -34.71
CA LEU A 723 -14.76 -7.63 -34.43
C LEU A 723 -15.31 -9.01 -34.82
N SER A 724 -14.53 -10.06 -34.59
CA SER A 724 -14.97 -11.41 -34.94
C SER A 724 -14.66 -12.36 -33.82
N ASP A 725 -15.49 -13.40 -33.67
CA ASP A 725 -15.40 -14.31 -32.52
C ASP A 725 -13.96 -14.86 -32.32
N ASP A 726 -13.22 -15.12 -33.41
CA ASP A 726 -11.86 -15.65 -33.35
C ASP A 726 -10.81 -14.56 -32.95
N LEU A 727 -11.05 -13.29 -33.28
CA LEU A 727 -10.22 -12.14 -32.90
C LEU A 727 -10.51 -11.69 -31.47
N GLU A 728 -11.78 -11.59 -31.09
CA GLU A 728 -12.25 -11.30 -29.73
C GLU A 728 -11.70 -12.34 -28.74
N GLU A 729 -11.80 -13.65 -29.07
CA GLU A 729 -11.16 -14.72 -28.28
C GLU A 729 -9.63 -14.57 -28.21
N THR A 730 -9.00 -13.89 -29.17
CA THR A 730 -7.54 -13.67 -29.18
C THR A 730 -7.13 -12.46 -28.35
N ILE A 731 -7.87 -11.35 -28.41
CA ILE A 731 -7.56 -10.11 -27.68
C ILE A 731 -8.11 -10.14 -26.26
N GLY A 732 -9.21 -10.85 -25.99
CA GLY A 732 -9.76 -11.06 -24.64
C GLY A 732 -11.21 -10.60 -24.47
N SER A 733 -11.79 -9.90 -25.44
CA SER A 733 -13.18 -9.43 -25.38
C SER A 733 -14.21 -10.56 -25.60
N ASP A 734 -15.48 -10.33 -25.21
CA ASP A 734 -16.53 -11.36 -25.27
C ASP A 734 -17.22 -11.39 -26.64
N PRO A 735 -17.10 -12.47 -27.45
CA PRO A 735 -17.79 -12.61 -28.74
C PRO A 735 -19.33 -12.55 -28.74
N LEU A 736 -19.95 -12.41 -27.56
CA LEU A 736 -21.39 -12.33 -27.39
C LEU A 736 -21.84 -10.97 -26.87
N ASP A 737 -20.90 -10.13 -26.45
CA ASP A 737 -21.13 -8.76 -26.07
C ASP A 737 -20.55 -7.85 -27.15
N ALA A 738 -21.27 -6.79 -27.50
CA ALA A 738 -20.81 -5.87 -28.55
C ALA A 738 -20.07 -4.65 -27.97
N ASP A 739 -20.06 -4.51 -26.65
CA ASP A 739 -19.61 -3.35 -25.88
C ASP A 739 -19.09 -3.87 -24.52
N SER A 740 -17.97 -4.60 -24.57
CA SER A 740 -17.49 -5.47 -23.49
C SER A 740 -17.21 -4.74 -22.17
N ASP A 741 -16.92 -3.45 -22.20
CA ASP A 741 -16.65 -2.60 -21.04
C ASP A 741 -17.82 -1.66 -20.66
N ASP A 742 -18.91 -1.68 -21.45
CA ASP A 742 -20.11 -0.87 -21.28
C ASP A 742 -19.88 0.66 -21.25
N ASP A 743 -18.82 1.16 -21.87
CA ASP A 743 -18.46 2.58 -21.86
C ASP A 743 -19.29 3.42 -22.89
N GLY A 744 -19.91 2.73 -23.85
CA GLY A 744 -20.77 3.27 -24.88
C GLY A 744 -20.14 3.40 -26.27
N VAL A 745 -18.91 2.93 -26.46
CA VAL A 745 -18.31 2.60 -27.73
C VAL A 745 -18.87 1.22 -28.14
N LEU A 746 -18.18 0.42 -28.92
CA LEU A 746 -18.51 -0.96 -29.26
C LEU A 746 -17.14 -1.53 -29.61
N ASP A 747 -16.86 -2.79 -29.32
CA ASP A 747 -15.50 -3.32 -29.41
C ASP A 747 -14.87 -3.08 -30.80
N GLY A 748 -15.66 -3.31 -31.86
CA GLY A 748 -15.23 -3.05 -33.25
C GLY A 748 -15.14 -1.58 -33.68
N GLN A 749 -15.34 -0.63 -32.78
CA GLN A 749 -15.29 0.82 -32.99
C GLN A 749 -14.29 1.54 -32.08
N GLU A 750 -13.66 0.85 -31.16
CA GLU A 750 -12.61 1.43 -30.32
C GLU A 750 -11.34 1.69 -31.10
N PRO A 751 -10.64 2.77 -30.77
CA PRO A 751 -9.27 2.96 -31.18
C PRO A 751 -8.34 1.93 -30.53
N ASN A 752 -7.47 1.35 -31.35
CA ASN A 752 -6.45 0.38 -30.99
C ASN A 752 -6.96 -0.70 -30.03
N PRO A 753 -8.01 -1.48 -30.41
CA PRO A 753 -8.75 -2.34 -29.49
C PRO A 753 -7.91 -3.47 -28.85
N ALA A 754 -6.70 -3.72 -29.34
CA ALA A 754 -5.77 -4.71 -28.78
C ALA A 754 -4.63 -4.09 -27.96
N ASP A 755 -4.54 -2.76 -27.89
CA ASP A 755 -3.57 -2.03 -27.08
C ASP A 755 -4.07 -1.77 -25.67
N ASP A 756 -3.13 -1.58 -24.76
CA ASP A 756 -3.29 -1.08 -23.39
C ASP A 756 -2.59 0.28 -23.38
N THR A 757 -3.38 1.34 -23.57
CA THR A 757 -2.85 2.66 -23.96
C THR A 757 -2.23 3.40 -22.77
N ASP A 758 -2.86 3.40 -21.60
CA ASP A 758 -2.34 4.05 -20.41
C ASP A 758 -1.36 3.14 -19.61
N GLY A 759 -1.32 1.85 -19.94
CA GLY A 759 -0.45 0.88 -19.31
C GLY A 759 -0.97 0.41 -17.95
N ASP A 760 -2.26 0.55 -17.67
CA ASP A 760 -2.87 0.01 -16.47
C ASP A 760 -2.89 -1.52 -16.52
N GLY A 761 -3.18 -2.10 -17.69
CA GLY A 761 -3.17 -3.52 -18.04
C GLY A 761 -4.54 -4.08 -18.47
N LEU A 762 -5.58 -3.25 -18.54
CA LEU A 762 -6.72 -3.49 -19.41
C LEU A 762 -6.35 -3.05 -20.83
N ILE A 763 -6.82 -3.80 -21.82
CA ILE A 763 -6.73 -3.34 -23.21
C ILE A 763 -7.91 -2.42 -23.48
N ASN A 764 -7.78 -1.51 -24.44
CA ASN A 764 -8.76 -0.48 -24.77
C ASN A 764 -10.19 -1.04 -24.94
N VAL A 765 -10.37 -2.28 -25.41
CA VAL A 765 -11.69 -2.96 -25.53
C VAL A 765 -12.34 -3.43 -24.23
N LEU A 766 -11.56 -3.45 -23.17
CA LEU A 766 -11.97 -3.78 -21.81
C LEU A 766 -11.79 -2.58 -20.88
N ASP A 767 -11.41 -1.42 -21.42
CA ASP A 767 -10.99 -0.25 -20.67
C ASP A 767 -11.90 0.95 -20.97
N VAL A 768 -12.65 1.33 -19.95
CA VAL A 768 -13.66 2.39 -20.01
C VAL A 768 -13.07 3.79 -20.18
N ASP A 769 -11.78 3.98 -19.91
CA ASP A 769 -11.04 5.26 -19.96
C ASP A 769 -9.61 5.00 -20.46
N SER A 770 -9.47 4.62 -21.74
CA SER A 770 -8.25 4.07 -22.34
C SER A 770 -6.97 4.91 -22.13
N ASP A 771 -7.08 6.23 -21.92
CA ASP A 771 -5.92 7.11 -21.64
C ASP A 771 -5.85 7.66 -20.22
N ASN A 772 -6.82 7.25 -19.38
CA ASN A 772 -6.93 7.49 -17.95
C ASN A 772 -6.83 8.98 -17.58
N ASP A 773 -7.57 9.79 -18.33
CA ASP A 773 -7.66 11.22 -18.12
C ASP A 773 -8.92 11.64 -17.33
N GLY A 774 -9.84 10.69 -17.14
CA GLY A 774 -11.12 10.80 -16.43
C GLY A 774 -12.34 10.92 -17.35
N LEU A 775 -12.18 10.97 -18.67
CA LEU A 775 -13.26 10.99 -19.64
C LEU A 775 -13.39 9.65 -20.35
N PHE A 776 -14.44 8.90 -20.03
CA PHE A 776 -14.70 7.63 -20.71
C PHE A 776 -14.77 7.75 -22.24
N ASP A 777 -14.29 6.74 -22.96
CA ASP A 777 -14.06 6.76 -24.41
C ASP A 777 -15.34 7.13 -25.19
N GLY A 778 -16.47 6.60 -24.77
CA GLY A 778 -17.80 6.93 -25.30
C GLY A 778 -18.14 8.43 -25.15
N THR A 779 -17.74 9.05 -24.05
CA THR A 779 -17.88 10.50 -23.80
C THR A 779 -17.03 11.29 -24.78
N GLU A 780 -15.79 10.86 -24.98
CA GLU A 780 -14.77 11.51 -25.82
C GLU A 780 -15.12 11.47 -27.30
N LEU A 781 -15.59 10.30 -27.76
CA LEU A 781 -16.15 10.10 -29.08
C LEU A 781 -17.53 10.76 -29.24
N GLY A 782 -18.04 11.39 -28.19
CA GLY A 782 -19.28 12.16 -28.19
C GLY A 782 -20.52 11.31 -28.46
N LEU A 783 -20.48 10.07 -27.97
CA LEU A 783 -21.50 9.07 -28.09
C LEU A 783 -22.54 9.20 -26.95
N PRO A 784 -23.78 8.74 -27.20
CA PRO A 784 -24.76 8.58 -26.15
C PRO A 784 -24.76 7.14 -25.60
N CYS A 785 -25.04 6.99 -24.31
CA CYS A 785 -25.39 5.70 -23.69
C CYS A 785 -26.80 5.19 -24.07
N ASP A 786 -27.17 5.22 -25.36
CA ASP A 786 -28.46 4.72 -25.84
C ASP A 786 -28.37 3.60 -26.88
N ASN A 787 -27.16 3.06 -27.06
CA ASN A 787 -26.95 1.77 -27.69
C ASN A 787 -27.65 0.67 -26.87
N ALA A 788 -27.91 -0.46 -27.51
CA ALA A 788 -28.56 -1.61 -26.87
C ALA A 788 -27.56 -2.65 -26.38
N ALA A 789 -26.30 -2.56 -26.81
CA ALA A 789 -25.17 -3.33 -26.28
C ALA A 789 -24.84 -2.77 -24.88
N THR A 790 -24.39 -1.52 -24.79
CA THR A 790 -24.17 -0.77 -23.54
C THR A 790 -25.22 -0.99 -22.42
N ASP A 791 -24.83 -1.69 -21.36
CA ASP A 791 -25.52 -1.71 -20.07
C ASP A 791 -25.21 -0.47 -19.25
N VAL A 792 -26.06 0.54 -19.46
CA VAL A 792 -26.08 1.77 -18.66
C VAL A 792 -26.32 1.57 -17.15
N THR A 793 -26.60 0.34 -16.70
CA THR A 793 -26.74 0.00 -15.28
C THR A 793 -25.45 -0.44 -14.62
N ALA A 794 -24.45 -0.89 -15.39
CA ALA A 794 -23.09 -1.13 -14.93
C ALA A 794 -22.48 0.17 -14.37
N GLY A 795 -22.58 1.27 -15.12
CA GLY A 795 -22.17 2.60 -14.67
C GLY A 795 -21.02 3.20 -15.46
N HIS A 796 -20.41 2.40 -16.33
CA HIS A 796 -19.26 2.71 -17.17
C HIS A 796 -19.57 3.64 -18.35
N CYS A 797 -20.84 3.82 -18.75
CA CYS A 797 -21.14 4.82 -19.79
C CYS A 797 -21.57 6.19 -19.24
N ARG A 798 -20.92 7.23 -19.74
CA ARG A 798 -21.33 8.63 -19.55
C ARG A 798 -21.69 9.34 -20.85
N ALA A 799 -22.98 9.70 -20.99
CA ALA A 799 -23.45 10.31 -22.22
C ALA A 799 -22.97 11.75 -22.42
N ASP A 800 -22.38 12.04 -23.59
CA ASP A 800 -21.97 13.39 -24.00
C ASP A 800 -23.14 14.41 -23.94
N ALA A 801 -22.91 15.51 -23.23
CA ALA A 801 -23.90 16.53 -22.94
C ALA A 801 -24.22 17.48 -24.11
N ASP A 802 -23.35 17.60 -25.11
CA ASP A 802 -23.51 18.46 -26.28
C ASP A 802 -23.71 17.74 -27.64
N GLY A 803 -23.60 16.41 -27.62
CA GLY A 803 -23.82 15.46 -28.70
C GLY A 803 -22.70 15.46 -29.74
N GLY A 804 -21.45 15.35 -29.29
CA GLY A 804 -20.22 15.27 -30.09
C GLY A 804 -19.88 16.59 -30.79
N ALA A 805 -20.22 17.73 -30.18
CA ALA A 805 -19.80 19.04 -30.67
C ALA A 805 -18.41 19.41 -30.18
N THR A 806 -18.02 18.91 -29.01
CA THR A 806 -16.64 18.66 -28.58
C THR A 806 -16.39 17.16 -28.69
N LYS A 807 -15.16 16.78 -29.03
CA LYS A 807 -14.69 15.39 -29.09
C LYS A 807 -13.21 15.43 -28.78
N THR A 808 -12.75 14.46 -28.03
CA THR A 808 -11.36 14.22 -27.63
C THR A 808 -10.96 12.84 -28.14
N SER A 809 -9.73 12.44 -27.87
CA SER A 809 -9.13 11.20 -28.34
C SER A 809 -9.06 10.22 -27.18
N PRO A 810 -9.78 9.08 -27.21
CA PRO A 810 -9.77 8.06 -26.14
C PRO A 810 -8.38 7.56 -25.73
N ILE A 811 -7.42 7.73 -26.62
CA ILE A 811 -6.07 7.20 -26.50
C ILE A 811 -5.01 8.31 -26.43
N ASP A 812 -5.41 9.56 -26.22
CA ASP A 812 -4.48 10.69 -26.04
C ASP A 812 -4.99 11.63 -24.94
N PRO A 813 -4.39 11.57 -23.72
CA PRO A 813 -4.95 12.22 -22.54
C PRO A 813 -4.89 13.75 -22.61
N ASP A 814 -4.26 14.34 -23.64
CA ASP A 814 -4.22 15.78 -23.91
C ASP A 814 -4.32 16.02 -25.43
N THR A 815 -5.53 15.84 -25.99
CA THR A 815 -5.86 15.91 -27.44
C THR A 815 -5.26 17.12 -28.17
N ASP A 816 -4.95 18.21 -27.47
CA ASP A 816 -4.47 19.46 -28.07
C ASP A 816 -3.00 19.84 -27.78
N ASP A 817 -2.28 18.98 -27.06
CA ASP A 817 -0.91 19.15 -26.57
C ASP A 817 -0.70 20.45 -25.77
N GLY A 818 -1.72 20.89 -25.04
CA GLY A 818 -1.76 22.15 -24.32
C GLY A 818 -1.04 22.10 -22.96
N GLY A 819 -0.93 20.89 -22.42
CA GLY A 819 -0.32 20.51 -21.15
C GLY A 819 -1.30 20.42 -19.99
N VAL A 820 -2.60 20.24 -20.26
CA VAL A 820 -3.65 19.96 -19.27
C VAL A 820 -4.52 18.83 -19.84
N PRO A 821 -4.70 17.71 -19.12
CA PRO A 821 -5.50 16.60 -19.64
C PRO A 821 -6.95 16.97 -19.92
N ASP A 822 -7.59 16.31 -20.88
CA ASP A 822 -8.92 16.66 -21.37
C ASP A 822 -9.98 16.55 -20.25
N GLY A 823 -9.93 15.51 -19.41
CA GLY A 823 -10.78 15.38 -18.22
C GLY A 823 -10.55 16.46 -17.15
N GLN A 824 -9.36 17.07 -17.09
CA GLN A 824 -9.13 18.24 -16.24
C GLN A 824 -9.63 19.55 -16.87
N GLU A 825 -9.62 19.63 -18.19
CA GLU A 825 -10.19 20.74 -18.95
C GLU A 825 -11.72 20.72 -18.90
N ASP A 826 -12.32 19.53 -18.97
CA ASP A 826 -13.72 19.23 -18.68
C ASP A 826 -13.90 18.70 -17.25
N SER A 827 -13.66 19.54 -16.24
CA SER A 827 -13.77 19.18 -14.81
C SER A 827 -15.11 18.56 -14.33
N ASN A 828 -16.14 18.58 -15.18
CA ASN A 828 -17.44 17.98 -14.88
C ASN A 828 -17.68 16.66 -15.64
N LEU A 829 -16.71 16.29 -16.47
CA LEU A 829 -16.56 15.09 -17.26
C LEU A 829 -17.83 14.83 -18.05
N ASP A 830 -18.40 15.80 -18.76
CA ASP A 830 -19.68 15.61 -19.49
C ASP A 830 -19.56 15.75 -21.00
N GLY A 831 -18.32 15.76 -21.51
CA GLY A 831 -17.95 15.87 -22.92
C GLY A 831 -18.28 17.23 -23.52
N ALA A 832 -18.58 18.25 -22.70
CA ALA A 832 -19.08 19.53 -23.19
C ALA A 832 -18.37 20.73 -22.58
N ILE A 833 -17.94 21.66 -23.46
CA ILE A 833 -17.30 22.91 -23.01
C ILE A 833 -18.31 23.84 -22.35
N ASP A 834 -18.26 23.90 -21.03
CA ASP A 834 -19.24 24.56 -20.20
C ASP A 834 -18.66 25.84 -19.55
N ALA A 835 -19.28 26.33 -18.47
CA ALA A 835 -19.06 27.68 -17.97
C ALA A 835 -18.06 27.75 -16.81
N GLY A 836 -16.81 27.40 -17.05
CA GLY A 836 -15.76 27.36 -16.02
C GLY A 836 -14.49 26.71 -16.52
N GLU A 837 -14.70 25.72 -17.38
CA GLU A 837 -13.76 24.89 -18.14
C GLU A 837 -13.02 25.62 -19.26
N THR A 838 -11.97 24.94 -19.72
CA THR A 838 -11.18 25.21 -20.94
C THR A 838 -11.71 24.36 -22.10
N ASP A 839 -11.07 24.44 -23.27
CA ASP A 839 -11.54 23.81 -24.51
C ASP A 839 -10.51 22.72 -24.87
N PRO A 840 -10.82 21.41 -24.64
CA PRO A 840 -9.93 20.23 -24.83
C PRO A 840 -9.35 20.01 -26.24
N ASN A 841 -9.38 21.03 -27.08
CA ASN A 841 -9.07 21.00 -28.52
C ASN A 841 -8.33 22.30 -28.92
N ASN A 842 -7.86 23.06 -27.93
CA ASN A 842 -7.31 24.39 -28.02
C ASN A 842 -6.26 24.71 -26.91
N GLY A 843 -5.07 24.13 -27.06
CA GLY A 843 -3.85 24.34 -26.26
C GLY A 843 -3.39 25.79 -26.02
N GLU A 844 -4.00 26.76 -26.70
CA GLU A 844 -3.76 28.18 -26.44
C GLU A 844 -4.53 28.73 -25.22
N ASP A 845 -5.56 28.03 -24.74
CA ASP A 845 -6.41 28.51 -23.64
C ASP A 845 -6.25 27.81 -22.30
N ASP A 846 -5.42 26.78 -22.26
CA ASP A 846 -4.92 26.07 -21.10
C ASP A 846 -4.48 26.98 -19.99
N VAL A 847 -4.97 26.62 -18.82
CA VAL A 847 -4.57 27.23 -17.58
C VAL A 847 -4.27 26.09 -16.61
N PRO A 848 -3.00 25.92 -16.20
CA PRO A 848 -2.63 24.90 -15.23
C PRO A 848 -3.58 24.97 -14.03
N PRO A 849 -4.32 23.87 -13.76
CA PRO A 849 -5.33 23.86 -12.73
C PRO A 849 -4.72 24.06 -11.34
N VAL A 850 -5.58 24.31 -10.35
CA VAL A 850 -5.14 24.34 -8.96
C VAL A 850 -5.23 22.92 -8.46
N ASP A 851 -4.10 22.41 -8.01
CA ASP A 851 -3.92 21.11 -7.35
C ASP A 851 -3.26 21.41 -5.99
N THR A 852 -3.91 21.01 -4.90
CA THR A 852 -3.62 21.50 -3.54
C THR A 852 -2.68 20.58 -2.75
N ASP A 853 -2.78 19.27 -2.92
CA ASP A 853 -2.00 18.21 -2.27
C ASP A 853 -0.93 17.60 -3.19
N GLY A 854 -1.10 17.67 -4.50
CA GLY A 854 -0.06 17.39 -5.49
C GLY A 854 -0.08 15.97 -6.06
N ASP A 855 -1.24 15.32 -6.14
CA ASP A 855 -1.40 13.96 -6.69
C ASP A 855 -1.43 13.92 -8.22
N GLY A 856 -1.99 14.95 -8.87
CA GLY A 856 -2.18 14.97 -10.33
C GLY A 856 -3.54 15.51 -10.74
N LEU A 857 -4.56 15.42 -9.87
CA LEU A 857 -5.92 15.88 -10.14
C LEU A 857 -6.13 17.33 -9.72
N SER A 858 -7.13 17.99 -10.31
CA SER A 858 -7.44 19.37 -9.98
C SER A 858 -8.47 19.50 -8.85
N ASP A 859 -8.33 20.53 -8.01
CA ASP A 859 -9.28 20.87 -6.93
C ASP A 859 -10.76 20.87 -7.40
N ASP A 860 -11.00 21.27 -8.67
CA ASP A 860 -12.34 21.36 -9.24
C ASP A 860 -12.83 19.98 -9.77
N LEU A 861 -11.93 19.13 -10.30
CA LEU A 861 -12.21 17.74 -10.72
C LEU A 861 -12.42 16.82 -9.50
N GLU A 862 -11.57 16.92 -8.50
CA GLU A 862 -11.69 16.18 -7.23
C GLU A 862 -13.02 16.51 -6.51
N GLU A 863 -13.49 17.76 -6.56
CA GLU A 863 -14.84 18.11 -6.04
C GLU A 863 -15.98 17.45 -6.86
N THR A 864 -15.75 17.14 -8.13
CA THR A 864 -16.70 16.46 -9.02
C THR A 864 -16.75 14.96 -8.75
N ILE A 865 -15.61 14.27 -8.76
CA ILE A 865 -15.52 12.81 -8.60
C ILE A 865 -15.69 12.38 -7.13
N GLY A 866 -15.30 13.23 -6.17
CA GLY A 866 -15.65 13.07 -4.76
C GLY A 866 -14.47 12.83 -3.81
N THR A 867 -13.25 12.77 -4.35
CA THR A 867 -11.97 12.77 -3.62
C THR A 867 -11.77 14.07 -2.80
N ASP A 868 -10.83 14.09 -1.85
CA ASP A 868 -10.54 15.31 -1.04
C ASP A 868 -9.38 16.09 -1.67
N PRO A 869 -9.59 17.35 -2.11
CA PRO A 869 -8.55 18.29 -2.57
C PRO A 869 -7.45 18.66 -1.58
N ASN A 870 -7.24 17.90 -0.51
CA ASN A 870 -6.17 18.08 0.46
C ASN A 870 -5.60 16.75 0.95
N ASP A 871 -6.06 15.62 0.39
CA ASP A 871 -5.62 14.26 0.67
C ASP A 871 -5.33 13.60 -0.68
N ALA A 872 -4.05 13.45 -1.01
CA ALA A 872 -3.59 12.94 -2.30
C ALA A 872 -3.85 11.44 -2.53
N ASP A 873 -4.47 10.77 -1.55
CA ASP A 873 -4.65 9.31 -1.44
C ASP A 873 -5.87 9.15 -0.53
N SER A 874 -7.05 9.21 -1.14
CA SER A 874 -8.34 9.47 -0.50
C SER A 874 -8.90 8.24 0.23
N ASP A 875 -8.46 7.05 -0.16
CA ASP A 875 -8.90 5.74 0.32
C ASP A 875 -7.80 4.98 1.12
N ASP A 876 -6.59 5.55 1.15
CA ASP A 876 -5.43 5.15 1.93
C ASP A 876 -4.85 3.77 1.54
N ASP A 877 -5.00 3.38 0.27
CA ASP A 877 -4.65 2.06 -0.27
C ASP A 877 -3.18 1.91 -0.71
N GLY A 878 -2.48 3.05 -0.87
CA GLY A 878 -1.08 3.14 -1.24
C GLY A 878 -0.79 3.77 -2.61
N VAL A 879 -1.81 3.93 -3.45
CA VAL A 879 -1.81 4.67 -4.71
C VAL A 879 -2.20 6.13 -4.42
N LEU A 880 -2.08 7.05 -5.37
CA LEU A 880 -2.55 8.43 -5.20
C LEU A 880 -3.74 8.62 -6.13
N ASP A 881 -4.71 9.46 -5.78
CA ASP A 881 -5.95 9.67 -6.55
C ASP A 881 -5.71 9.91 -8.05
N GLY A 882 -4.68 10.69 -8.40
CA GLY A 882 -4.30 10.97 -9.80
C GLY A 882 -3.34 9.96 -10.44
N GLN A 883 -3.13 8.81 -9.82
CA GLN A 883 -2.29 7.71 -10.28
C GLN A 883 -3.02 6.36 -10.25
N GLU A 884 -4.30 6.36 -9.91
CA GLU A 884 -5.14 5.16 -9.91
C GLU A 884 -5.60 4.86 -11.34
N PRO A 885 -5.55 3.58 -11.77
CA PRO A 885 -6.22 3.10 -12.97
C PRO A 885 -7.70 3.49 -12.96
N ASN A 886 -8.18 4.05 -14.06
CA ASN A 886 -9.58 4.46 -14.23
C ASN A 886 -10.16 5.18 -13.02
N PHE A 887 -9.43 6.20 -12.52
CA PHE A 887 -9.69 6.82 -11.21
C PHE A 887 -11.12 7.35 -11.01
N SER A 888 -11.88 7.55 -12.09
CA SER A 888 -13.25 8.07 -12.06
C SER A 888 -14.36 7.01 -12.24
N ASP A 889 -13.98 5.77 -12.50
CA ASP A 889 -14.85 4.60 -12.68
C ASP A 889 -15.11 3.83 -11.38
N ASP A 890 -16.16 3.01 -11.33
CA ASP A 890 -16.61 2.14 -10.21
C ASP A 890 -16.54 0.68 -10.69
N HIS A 891 -15.32 0.16 -10.80
CA HIS A 891 -15.00 -1.05 -11.57
C HIS A 891 -15.73 -2.31 -11.07
N ASP A 892 -15.77 -2.55 -9.75
CA ASP A 892 -16.47 -3.70 -9.16
C ASP A 892 -17.98 -3.45 -8.91
N GLY A 893 -18.46 -2.23 -9.18
CA GLY A 893 -19.85 -1.83 -9.00
C GLY A 893 -20.34 -1.75 -7.54
N ASP A 894 -19.44 -1.62 -6.55
CA ASP A 894 -19.81 -1.49 -5.13
C ASP A 894 -20.47 -0.14 -4.81
N GLY A 895 -20.30 0.85 -5.70
CA GLY A 895 -20.80 2.22 -5.54
C GLY A 895 -19.73 3.22 -5.10
N LEU A 896 -18.46 2.85 -5.11
CA LEU A 896 -17.28 3.69 -4.92
C LEU A 896 -16.50 3.72 -6.23
N ILE A 897 -15.94 4.89 -6.57
CA ILE A 897 -15.03 4.94 -7.70
C ILE A 897 -13.66 4.40 -7.26
N ASN A 898 -12.84 3.92 -8.19
CA ASN A 898 -11.50 3.37 -7.94
C ASN A 898 -10.70 4.32 -7.03
N ALA A 899 -10.70 5.64 -7.30
CA ALA A 899 -10.05 6.64 -6.44
C ALA A 899 -10.57 6.79 -4.99
N LEU A 900 -11.61 6.04 -4.64
CA LEU A 900 -12.22 5.96 -3.33
C LEU A 900 -12.35 4.51 -2.84
N ASP A 901 -11.90 3.54 -3.63
CA ASP A 901 -12.00 2.11 -3.39
C ASP A 901 -10.62 1.42 -3.31
N PRO A 902 -10.22 0.96 -2.11
CA PRO A 902 -8.91 0.36 -1.92
C PRO A 902 -8.59 -0.97 -2.61
N ASP A 903 -9.56 -1.57 -3.29
CA ASP A 903 -9.56 -2.94 -3.83
C ASP A 903 -10.46 -2.94 -5.07
N SER A 904 -9.99 -2.29 -6.14
CA SER A 904 -10.83 -1.87 -7.27
C SER A 904 -11.49 -3.02 -8.04
N ASP A 905 -10.93 -4.23 -8.02
CA ASP A 905 -11.49 -5.45 -8.62
C ASP A 905 -12.19 -6.39 -7.60
N GLY A 906 -12.10 -6.07 -6.31
CA GLY A 906 -12.74 -6.80 -5.23
C GLY A 906 -12.20 -8.22 -5.00
N ASP A 907 -11.00 -8.54 -5.50
CA ASP A 907 -10.40 -9.87 -5.39
C ASP A 907 -9.82 -10.16 -3.98
N GLY A 908 -9.62 -9.08 -3.22
CA GLY A 908 -9.18 -9.08 -1.84
C GLY A 908 -7.72 -8.67 -1.64
N LEU A 909 -6.95 -8.42 -2.69
CA LEU A 909 -5.73 -7.63 -2.62
C LEU A 909 -6.08 -6.14 -2.49
N PHE A 910 -5.13 -5.25 -2.69
CA PHE A 910 -5.36 -3.82 -2.58
C PHE A 910 -4.48 -3.21 -3.64
N ASP A 911 -4.95 -2.21 -4.37
CA ASP A 911 -4.34 -1.74 -5.61
C ASP A 911 -2.86 -1.37 -5.38
N GLY A 912 -2.57 -0.68 -4.28
CA GLY A 912 -1.19 -0.36 -3.88
C GLY A 912 -0.29 -1.58 -3.61
N THR A 913 -0.83 -2.71 -3.17
CA THR A 913 -0.11 -4.00 -3.01
C THR A 913 0.21 -4.59 -4.37
N GLU A 914 -0.74 -4.56 -5.28
CA GLU A 914 -0.69 -5.16 -6.60
C GLU A 914 0.29 -4.44 -7.51
N LEU A 915 0.30 -3.10 -7.44
CA LEU A 915 1.30 -2.23 -8.07
C LEU A 915 2.69 -2.30 -7.38
N GLY A 916 2.85 -3.14 -6.35
CA GLY A 916 4.12 -3.39 -5.67
C GLY A 916 4.61 -2.24 -4.79
N LEU A 917 3.69 -1.42 -4.27
CA LEU A 917 4.00 -0.22 -3.51
C LEU A 917 4.25 -0.50 -2.01
N PRO A 918 5.17 0.24 -1.36
CA PRO A 918 5.63 -0.09 -0.01
C PRO A 918 4.77 0.49 1.13
N CYS A 919 3.56 1.03 0.87
CA CYS A 919 2.70 1.77 1.82
C CYS A 919 3.44 2.82 2.67
N ASP A 920 4.54 3.40 2.17
CA ASP A 920 5.39 4.34 2.93
C ASP A 920 5.28 5.79 2.46
N ASN A 921 4.35 6.04 1.53
CA ASN A 921 3.91 7.36 1.13
C ASN A 921 3.35 8.12 2.34
N ALA A 922 3.51 9.44 2.32
CA ALA A 922 3.08 10.32 3.40
C ALA A 922 1.62 10.77 3.25
N ALA A 923 1.01 10.53 2.08
CA ALA A 923 -0.41 10.69 1.81
C ALA A 923 -1.18 9.54 2.47
N THR A 924 -0.88 8.29 2.09
CA THR A 924 -1.41 7.05 2.70
C THR A 924 -1.42 7.01 4.22
N ASP A 925 -2.60 7.04 4.84
CA ASP A 925 -2.80 6.73 6.25
C ASP A 925 -2.77 5.21 6.46
N ALA A 926 -1.58 4.67 6.69
CA ALA A 926 -1.38 3.27 7.09
C ALA A 926 -2.16 2.81 8.36
N ALA A 927 -2.99 3.67 8.98
CA ALA A 927 -3.97 3.32 10.00
C ALA A 927 -5.38 3.00 9.48
N ALA A 928 -5.67 3.25 8.20
CA ALA A 928 -6.91 2.88 7.52
C ALA A 928 -7.04 1.36 7.30
N GLU A 929 -5.90 0.65 7.29
CA GLU A 929 -5.82 -0.81 7.05
C GLU A 929 -6.35 -1.22 5.65
N THR A 930 -6.25 -0.29 4.71
CA THR A 930 -6.56 -0.36 3.29
C THR A 930 -5.30 -0.48 2.42
N CYS A 931 -4.10 -0.39 2.99
CA CYS A 931 -2.83 -0.66 2.31
C CYS A 931 -2.05 -1.79 2.99
N ILE A 932 -1.61 -2.80 2.23
CA ILE A 932 -0.64 -3.81 2.69
C ILE A 932 0.65 -3.64 1.89
N ALA A 933 1.75 -3.35 2.60
CA ALA A 933 3.01 -3.11 1.90
C ALA A 933 3.49 -4.39 1.22
N ASP A 934 3.72 -4.30 -0.08
CA ASP A 934 4.32 -5.35 -0.87
C ASP A 934 5.63 -5.86 -0.21
N ALA A 935 5.74 -7.18 -0.10
CA ALA A 935 6.85 -7.90 0.48
C ALA A 935 7.88 -8.39 -0.57
N ASP A 936 7.52 -8.45 -1.86
CA ASP A 936 8.38 -8.71 -3.00
C ASP A 936 7.90 -7.97 -4.28
N PRO A 937 8.45 -6.79 -4.61
CA PRO A 937 7.93 -5.91 -5.68
C PRO A 937 8.39 -6.37 -7.07
N THR A 938 8.45 -7.68 -7.25
CA THR A 938 8.73 -8.37 -8.51
C THR A 938 7.64 -9.38 -8.84
N THR A 939 6.58 -9.44 -8.04
CA THR A 939 5.38 -10.28 -8.17
C THR A 939 4.17 -9.37 -7.99
N THR A 940 3.90 -8.56 -9.01
CA THR A 940 2.80 -7.60 -9.09
C THR A 940 1.62 -8.26 -9.82
N THR A 941 0.41 -7.84 -9.49
CA THR A 941 -0.87 -8.20 -10.11
C THR A 941 -1.56 -6.92 -10.59
N HIS A 942 -2.73 -7.04 -11.16
CA HIS A 942 -3.42 -5.95 -11.84
C HIS A 942 -4.63 -5.46 -11.02
N PRO A 943 -4.71 -4.17 -10.61
CA PRO A 943 -5.77 -3.68 -9.71
C PRO A 943 -7.21 -3.74 -10.22
N LEU A 944 -7.39 -3.85 -11.54
CA LEU A 944 -8.70 -3.97 -12.19
C LEU A 944 -8.93 -5.36 -12.80
N ASP A 945 -8.10 -6.36 -12.47
CA ASP A 945 -8.29 -7.73 -12.96
C ASP A 945 -8.15 -8.73 -11.81
N PRO A 946 -9.27 -9.30 -11.35
CA PRO A 946 -9.29 -10.15 -10.16
C PRO A 946 -8.56 -11.49 -10.34
N ASP A 947 -8.14 -11.88 -11.55
CA ASP A 947 -7.36 -13.09 -11.84
C ASP A 947 -6.33 -12.82 -12.95
N THR A 948 -5.27 -12.08 -12.62
CA THR A 948 -4.19 -11.59 -13.54
C THR A 948 -3.63 -12.66 -14.50
N ASP A 949 -3.76 -13.96 -14.20
CA ASP A 949 -3.20 -15.04 -15.01
C ASP A 949 -4.20 -15.99 -15.69
N ASP A 950 -5.50 -15.70 -15.56
CA ASP A 950 -6.62 -16.49 -16.05
C ASP A 950 -6.57 -17.97 -15.62
N GLY A 951 -6.02 -18.23 -14.44
CA GLY A 951 -5.83 -19.57 -13.89
C GLY A 951 -7.11 -20.19 -13.33
N GLY A 952 -8.10 -19.35 -13.06
CA GLY A 952 -9.38 -19.66 -12.43
C GLY A 952 -9.34 -19.58 -10.90
N VAL A 953 -8.35 -18.90 -10.33
CA VAL A 953 -8.21 -18.62 -8.90
C VAL A 953 -7.80 -17.16 -8.73
N PRO A 954 -8.62 -16.31 -8.09
CA PRO A 954 -8.30 -14.89 -7.93
C PRO A 954 -6.96 -14.62 -7.23
N ASP A 955 -6.31 -13.52 -7.56
CA ASP A 955 -4.96 -13.19 -7.08
C ASP A 955 -4.88 -13.11 -5.55
N GLY A 956 -5.91 -12.56 -4.90
CA GLY A 956 -6.06 -12.52 -3.44
C GLY A 956 -6.23 -13.91 -2.81
N ALA A 957 -6.77 -14.88 -3.55
CA ALA A 957 -6.86 -16.27 -3.10
C ALA A 957 -5.53 -17.02 -3.29
N GLU A 958 -4.80 -16.69 -4.34
CA GLU A 958 -3.46 -17.18 -4.67
C GLU A 958 -2.41 -16.69 -3.66
N ASP A 959 -2.37 -15.38 -3.38
CA ASP A 959 -1.65 -14.75 -2.28
C ASP A 959 -2.52 -14.66 -1.03
N ALA A 960 -2.78 -15.81 -0.42
CA ALA A 960 -3.60 -15.95 0.78
C ALA A 960 -3.14 -15.13 2.01
N ASN A 961 -2.02 -14.42 1.94
CA ASN A 961 -1.55 -13.54 2.99
C ASN A 961 -1.48 -12.05 2.59
N HIS A 962 -1.86 -11.75 1.34
CA HIS A 962 -2.13 -10.45 0.73
C HIS A 962 -0.94 -9.50 0.87
N ASN A 963 0.28 -10.01 0.67
CA ASN A 963 1.51 -9.26 0.87
C ASN A 963 2.31 -9.06 -0.42
N GLY A 964 1.73 -9.38 -1.59
CA GLY A 964 2.37 -9.26 -2.90
C GLY A 964 3.58 -10.18 -3.06
N ALA A 965 3.71 -11.26 -2.30
CA ALA A 965 4.89 -12.13 -2.38
C ALA A 965 4.55 -13.63 -2.31
N ILE A 966 5.01 -14.37 -3.32
CA ILE A 966 4.85 -15.83 -3.42
C ILE A 966 5.58 -16.55 -2.26
N ASP A 967 4.82 -16.99 -1.26
CA ASP A 967 5.34 -17.56 -0.01
C ASP A 967 5.20 -19.11 0.04
N GLU A 968 5.74 -19.77 1.09
CA GLU A 968 5.72 -21.25 1.18
C GLU A 968 4.30 -21.78 1.50
N GLY A 969 3.48 -22.01 0.46
CA GLY A 969 2.15 -22.61 0.59
C GLY A 969 1.08 -21.99 -0.31
N GLU A 970 1.40 -20.85 -0.92
CA GLU A 970 0.63 -20.12 -1.93
C GLU A 970 0.96 -20.62 -3.34
N THR A 971 0.06 -20.30 -4.27
CA THR A 971 0.22 -20.39 -5.73
C THR A 971 0.79 -19.06 -6.24
N ASP A 972 1.05 -18.97 -7.54
CA ASP A 972 1.76 -17.84 -8.16
C ASP A 972 0.74 -17.06 -9.00
N PRO A 973 0.26 -15.88 -8.56
CA PRO A 973 -0.81 -15.07 -9.20
C PRO A 973 -0.51 -14.55 -10.62
N ASN A 974 0.48 -15.14 -11.28
CA ASN A 974 1.03 -14.77 -12.58
C ASN A 974 1.33 -16.04 -13.40
N ASN A 975 0.82 -17.20 -12.96
CA ASN A 975 1.00 -18.52 -13.51
C ASN A 975 -0.17 -19.51 -13.20
N GLY A 976 -1.26 -19.37 -13.96
CA GLY A 976 -2.46 -20.24 -13.93
C GLY A 976 -2.23 -21.75 -14.15
N ASP A 977 -1.02 -22.13 -14.56
CA ASP A 977 -0.59 -23.52 -14.70
C ASP A 977 -0.38 -24.21 -13.32
N ASP A 978 -0.34 -23.45 -12.22
CA ASP A 978 -0.08 -23.96 -10.86
C ASP A 978 -1.24 -23.91 -9.85
N ASP A 979 -2.37 -23.37 -10.30
CA ASP A 979 -3.76 -23.37 -9.78
C ASP A 979 -4.30 -24.79 -9.61
N ALA A 980 -3.60 -25.55 -8.79
CA ALA A 980 -3.91 -26.92 -8.55
C ALA A 980 -5.18 -26.97 -7.70
N VAL A 981 -6.34 -27.04 -8.37
CA VAL A 981 -7.69 -27.40 -7.88
C VAL A 981 -7.59 -27.93 -6.47
N GLY A 982 -8.07 -27.13 -5.51
CA GLY A 982 -7.94 -27.36 -4.08
C GLY A 982 -8.42 -28.74 -3.61
N ASP A 983 -8.55 -28.94 -2.29
CA ASP A 983 -9.40 -30.05 -1.86
C ASP A 983 -10.80 -29.76 -2.48
N ASP A 984 -11.27 -30.60 -3.39
CA ASP A 984 -12.62 -30.62 -3.98
C ASP A 984 -13.26 -31.90 -3.44
N ARG A 985 -14.05 -31.76 -2.36
CA ARG A 985 -14.43 -32.89 -1.50
C ARG A 985 -15.49 -33.77 -2.10
N ASP A 986 -16.41 -33.22 -2.87
CA ASP A 986 -17.52 -33.96 -3.49
C ASP A 986 -17.31 -34.24 -4.99
N GLY A 987 -16.35 -33.57 -5.63
CA GLY A 987 -15.78 -33.92 -6.92
C GLY A 987 -16.52 -33.31 -8.10
N ASP A 988 -17.08 -32.12 -7.94
CA ASP A 988 -18.03 -31.50 -8.84
C ASP A 988 -17.39 -30.52 -9.85
N GLY A 989 -16.20 -30.02 -9.54
CA GLY A 989 -15.43 -29.09 -10.36
C GLY A 989 -15.05 -27.81 -9.64
N LEU A 990 -15.75 -27.47 -8.55
CA LEU A 990 -15.54 -26.27 -7.74
C LEU A 990 -14.64 -26.61 -6.53
N PRO A 991 -13.54 -25.87 -6.28
CA PRO A 991 -12.71 -26.12 -5.09
C PRO A 991 -13.42 -25.77 -3.78
N ASP A 992 -13.16 -26.52 -2.69
CA ASP A 992 -13.74 -26.28 -1.36
C ASP A 992 -13.61 -24.82 -0.88
N ALA A 993 -12.56 -24.12 -1.33
CA ALA A 993 -12.27 -22.74 -0.95
C ALA A 993 -13.21 -21.76 -1.67
N VAL A 994 -13.43 -21.97 -2.97
CA VAL A 994 -14.40 -21.22 -3.78
C VAL A 994 -15.81 -21.49 -3.28
N GLU A 995 -16.15 -22.75 -2.97
CA GLU A 995 -17.45 -23.11 -2.39
C GLU A 995 -17.69 -22.45 -1.02
N GLU A 996 -16.66 -22.30 -0.18
CA GLU A 996 -16.78 -21.58 1.10
C GLU A 996 -16.91 -20.06 0.91
N MET A 997 -16.37 -19.52 -0.19
CA MET A 997 -16.43 -18.10 -0.57
C MET A 997 -17.82 -17.72 -1.09
N ILE A 998 -18.32 -18.43 -2.10
CA ILE A 998 -19.63 -18.16 -2.71
C ILE A 998 -20.78 -18.72 -1.85
N GLY A 999 -20.51 -19.68 -0.97
CA GLY A 999 -21.43 -20.15 0.06
C GLY A 999 -22.24 -21.40 -0.28
N THR A 1000 -21.84 -22.13 -1.33
CA THR A 1000 -22.28 -23.50 -1.64
C THR A 1000 -21.78 -24.50 -0.57
N ASP A 1001 -22.29 -25.75 -0.52
CA ASP A 1001 -21.88 -26.75 0.49
C ASP A 1001 -20.76 -27.65 -0.04
N PRO A 1002 -19.51 -27.54 0.48
CA PRO A 1002 -18.35 -28.32 -0.01
C PRO A 1002 -18.38 -29.83 0.28
N ASP A 1003 -19.54 -30.38 0.63
CA ASP A 1003 -19.78 -31.81 0.76
C ASP A 1003 -20.99 -32.26 -0.10
N ASP A 1004 -21.60 -31.36 -0.89
CA ASP A 1004 -22.82 -31.50 -1.69
C ASP A 1004 -22.75 -30.79 -3.05
N ALA A 1005 -22.06 -31.40 -4.00
CA ALA A 1005 -21.90 -31.11 -5.44
C ALA A 1005 -23.09 -30.55 -6.26
N ASP A 1006 -24.28 -30.40 -5.70
CA ASP A 1006 -25.50 -29.87 -6.32
C ASP A 1006 -26.34 -29.29 -5.16
N SER A 1007 -25.98 -28.08 -4.75
CA SER A 1007 -26.38 -27.44 -3.49
C SER A 1007 -27.87 -27.07 -3.46
N ASP A 1008 -28.45 -26.79 -4.62
CA ASP A 1008 -29.80 -26.26 -4.81
C ASP A 1008 -30.82 -27.33 -5.29
N ASP A 1009 -30.33 -28.52 -5.69
CA ASP A 1009 -31.05 -29.72 -6.15
C ASP A 1009 -31.74 -29.59 -7.54
N ASP A 1010 -31.28 -28.71 -8.44
CA ASP A 1010 -31.91 -28.42 -9.74
C ASP A 1010 -31.48 -29.34 -10.91
N GLY A 1011 -30.34 -30.02 -10.77
CA GLY A 1011 -29.78 -30.94 -11.77
C GLY A 1011 -28.49 -30.51 -12.44
N VAL A 1012 -28.03 -29.28 -12.25
CA VAL A 1012 -26.65 -28.83 -12.53
C VAL A 1012 -25.77 -29.18 -11.32
N LEU A 1013 -24.45 -29.14 -11.47
CA LEU A 1013 -23.53 -29.29 -10.35
C LEU A 1013 -22.95 -27.90 -10.08
N ASP A 1014 -22.65 -27.54 -8.84
CA ASP A 1014 -22.18 -26.19 -8.48
C ASP A 1014 -20.99 -25.76 -9.36
N GLY A 1015 -20.00 -26.64 -9.52
CA GLY A 1015 -18.85 -26.41 -10.41
C GLY A 1015 -19.10 -26.50 -11.92
N HIS A 1016 -20.34 -26.67 -12.37
CA HIS A 1016 -20.74 -26.67 -13.78
C HIS A 1016 -21.84 -25.64 -14.08
N GLU A 1017 -22.21 -24.81 -13.11
CA GLU A 1017 -23.11 -23.70 -13.35
C GLU A 1017 -22.38 -22.59 -14.09
N PRO A 1018 -23.04 -21.94 -15.06
CA PRO A 1018 -22.58 -20.68 -15.61
C PRO A 1018 -22.56 -19.64 -14.49
N SER A 1019 -21.42 -18.97 -14.32
CA SER A 1019 -21.25 -17.88 -13.33
C SER A 1019 -21.78 -18.24 -11.94
N PRO A 1020 -21.22 -19.26 -11.26
CA PRO A 1020 -21.81 -19.86 -10.05
C PRO A 1020 -21.88 -18.90 -8.85
N GLY A 1021 -21.07 -17.84 -8.83
CA GLY A 1021 -21.03 -16.82 -7.78
C GLY A 1021 -21.97 -15.64 -7.96
N GLU A 1022 -22.56 -15.46 -9.15
CA GLU A 1022 -23.38 -14.31 -9.51
C GLU A 1022 -24.83 -14.43 -9.03
N ASP A 1023 -25.55 -13.33 -8.84
CA ASP A 1023 -26.99 -13.27 -8.48
C ASP A 1023 -27.78 -12.69 -9.66
N THR A 1024 -27.99 -13.49 -10.71
CA THR A 1024 -28.45 -13.03 -12.02
C THR A 1024 -29.81 -12.32 -11.99
N ASP A 1025 -30.78 -12.79 -11.19
CA ASP A 1025 -32.10 -12.15 -11.10
C ASP A 1025 -32.21 -11.12 -9.95
N GLY A 1026 -31.17 -10.99 -9.12
CA GLY A 1026 -31.08 -10.08 -7.99
C GLY A 1026 -32.05 -10.42 -6.85
N ASP A 1027 -32.48 -11.68 -6.71
CA ASP A 1027 -33.37 -12.10 -5.61
C ASP A 1027 -32.64 -12.32 -4.27
N GLY A 1028 -31.30 -12.33 -4.32
CA GLY A 1028 -30.41 -12.51 -3.18
C GLY A 1028 -29.95 -13.95 -2.98
N LEU A 1029 -30.05 -14.79 -4.01
CA LEU A 1029 -29.44 -16.11 -4.12
C LEU A 1029 -28.49 -16.08 -5.32
N ILE A 1030 -27.26 -16.53 -5.11
CA ILE A 1030 -26.35 -16.72 -6.24
C ILE A 1030 -26.85 -17.90 -7.09
N ASN A 1031 -26.45 -17.94 -8.36
CA ASN A 1031 -26.84 -18.93 -9.34
C ASN A 1031 -26.64 -20.35 -8.79
N ALA A 1032 -25.50 -20.61 -8.13
CA ALA A 1032 -25.26 -21.93 -7.53
C ALA A 1032 -26.09 -22.32 -6.30
N LEU A 1033 -26.96 -21.42 -5.85
CA LEU A 1033 -27.92 -21.61 -4.78
C LEU A 1033 -29.36 -21.35 -5.22
N ASP A 1034 -29.56 -20.97 -6.49
CA ASP A 1034 -30.87 -20.72 -7.09
C ASP A 1034 -31.19 -21.77 -8.15
N VAL A 1035 -32.45 -22.19 -8.14
CA VAL A 1035 -32.94 -23.29 -8.97
C VAL A 1035 -33.42 -22.83 -10.35
N ASP A 1036 -33.43 -21.51 -10.57
CA ASP A 1036 -34.07 -20.77 -11.66
C ASP A 1036 -33.38 -19.39 -11.71
N SER A 1037 -32.12 -19.36 -12.16
CA SER A 1037 -31.18 -18.24 -11.98
C SER A 1037 -31.65 -16.92 -12.62
N ASP A 1038 -32.50 -16.97 -13.65
CA ASP A 1038 -33.10 -15.81 -14.32
C ASP A 1038 -34.59 -15.59 -13.97
N ASN A 1039 -35.17 -16.48 -13.17
CA ASN A 1039 -36.54 -16.48 -12.67
C ASN A 1039 -37.63 -16.46 -13.76
N ASP A 1040 -37.35 -17.08 -14.89
CA ASP A 1040 -38.26 -17.19 -16.01
C ASP A 1040 -39.30 -18.32 -15.83
N GLY A 1041 -39.01 -19.24 -14.91
CA GLY A 1041 -39.84 -20.36 -14.49
C GLY A 1041 -39.44 -21.73 -15.03
N LEU A 1042 -38.47 -21.82 -15.93
CA LEU A 1042 -37.68 -23.03 -16.18
C LEU A 1042 -36.68 -23.20 -15.03
N PHE A 1043 -35.92 -24.29 -15.04
CA PHE A 1043 -34.90 -24.53 -14.01
C PHE A 1043 -33.62 -24.79 -14.77
N ASP A 1044 -32.48 -24.33 -14.27
CA ASP A 1044 -31.24 -24.27 -15.02
C ASP A 1044 -30.84 -25.64 -15.59
N GLY A 1045 -31.01 -26.70 -14.79
CA GLY A 1045 -30.81 -28.07 -15.22
C GLY A 1045 -31.74 -28.52 -16.36
N THR A 1046 -32.97 -28.00 -16.43
CA THR A 1046 -33.92 -28.24 -17.55
C THR A 1046 -33.43 -27.54 -18.82
N GLU A 1047 -32.96 -26.31 -18.69
CA GLU A 1047 -32.54 -25.43 -19.77
C GLU A 1047 -31.24 -25.91 -20.42
N LEU A 1048 -30.32 -26.40 -19.60
CA LEU A 1048 -29.12 -27.08 -20.06
C LEU A 1048 -29.40 -28.49 -20.62
N GLY A 1049 -30.65 -28.95 -20.60
CA GLY A 1049 -31.08 -30.24 -21.14
C GLY A 1049 -30.60 -31.44 -20.31
N LEU A 1050 -30.42 -31.24 -19.00
CA LEU A 1050 -29.87 -32.22 -18.08
C LEU A 1050 -30.95 -33.12 -17.46
N PRO A 1051 -30.61 -34.38 -17.13
CA PRO A 1051 -31.53 -35.28 -16.44
C PRO A 1051 -31.38 -35.21 -14.91
N CYS A 1052 -32.50 -35.29 -14.18
CA CYS A 1052 -32.50 -35.47 -12.71
C CYS A 1052 -32.01 -36.85 -12.20
N ASP A 1053 -31.15 -37.55 -12.92
CA ASP A 1053 -30.65 -38.88 -12.52
C ASP A 1053 -29.19 -38.91 -12.08
N ASN A 1054 -28.58 -37.74 -11.90
CA ASN A 1054 -27.33 -37.53 -11.20
C ASN A 1054 -27.39 -38.08 -9.75
N GLU A 1055 -26.26 -38.57 -9.23
CA GLU A 1055 -26.18 -39.10 -7.86
C GLU A 1055 -26.08 -37.98 -6.80
N ALA A 1056 -25.68 -36.76 -7.19
CA ALA A 1056 -25.67 -35.53 -6.36
C ALA A 1056 -27.09 -34.98 -6.18
N THR A 1057 -27.77 -34.62 -7.26
CA THR A 1057 -29.16 -34.13 -7.27
C THR A 1057 -30.15 -35.01 -6.50
N ASN A 1058 -30.78 -34.44 -5.47
CA ASN A 1058 -31.89 -35.06 -4.77
C ASN A 1058 -33.23 -34.66 -5.40
N ALA A 1059 -33.56 -35.37 -6.49
CA ALA A 1059 -34.83 -35.26 -7.23
C ALA A 1059 -36.14 -35.46 -6.41
N ASP A 1060 -36.07 -35.88 -5.14
CA ASP A 1060 -37.24 -35.90 -4.23
C ASP A 1060 -37.52 -34.51 -3.59
N ALA A 1061 -36.60 -33.54 -3.68
CA ALA A 1061 -36.76 -32.13 -3.27
C ALA A 1061 -37.79 -31.40 -4.13
N GLY A 1062 -37.81 -31.71 -5.42
CA GLY A 1062 -38.72 -31.13 -6.41
C GLY A 1062 -38.21 -29.83 -7.02
N HIS A 1063 -36.89 -29.59 -6.95
CA HIS A 1063 -36.17 -28.51 -7.59
C HIS A 1063 -35.58 -28.95 -8.93
N CYS A 1064 -35.20 -30.22 -9.12
CA CYS A 1064 -34.93 -30.69 -10.49
C CYS A 1064 -36.17 -31.11 -11.29
N ARG A 1065 -36.19 -30.72 -12.58
CA ARG A 1065 -37.09 -31.28 -13.58
C ARG A 1065 -36.32 -31.77 -14.82
N ALA A 1066 -36.50 -33.04 -15.17
CA ALA A 1066 -35.74 -33.63 -16.26
C ALA A 1066 -36.30 -33.17 -17.61
N ASP A 1067 -35.42 -32.70 -18.48
CA ASP A 1067 -35.76 -32.36 -19.86
C ASP A 1067 -36.34 -33.57 -20.63
N ALA A 1068 -37.43 -33.30 -21.34
CA ALA A 1068 -38.24 -34.25 -22.08
C ALA A 1068 -37.70 -34.59 -23.47
N ASP A 1069 -36.81 -33.78 -24.06
CA ASP A 1069 -36.24 -34.01 -25.39
C ASP A 1069 -34.74 -34.40 -25.45
N GLU A 1070 -34.08 -34.50 -24.29
CA GLU A 1070 -32.68 -34.93 -24.09
C GLU A 1070 -31.65 -33.94 -24.70
N GLY A 1071 -31.85 -32.64 -24.45
CA GLY A 1071 -31.01 -31.49 -24.80
C GLY A 1071 -31.09 -31.12 -26.27
N ALA A 1072 -32.24 -31.38 -26.91
CA ALA A 1072 -32.47 -30.99 -28.30
C ALA A 1072 -32.99 -29.55 -28.40
N THR A 1073 -33.63 -29.06 -27.35
CA THR A 1073 -33.89 -27.65 -27.08
C THR A 1073 -33.12 -27.29 -25.82
N LYS A 1074 -32.45 -26.14 -25.82
CA LYS A 1074 -31.73 -25.60 -24.67
C LYS A 1074 -31.93 -24.09 -24.64
N THR A 1075 -31.96 -23.52 -23.46
CA THR A 1075 -32.06 -22.08 -23.21
C THR A 1075 -30.90 -21.67 -22.30
N ASN A 1076 -30.64 -20.37 -22.20
CA ASN A 1076 -29.62 -19.82 -21.34
C ASN A 1076 -30.21 -19.63 -19.93
N PRO A 1077 -29.70 -20.32 -18.89
CA PRO A 1077 -30.24 -20.19 -17.54
C PRO A 1077 -29.99 -18.82 -16.90
N LEU A 1078 -29.16 -17.99 -17.52
CA LEU A 1078 -28.88 -16.63 -17.04
C LEU A 1078 -29.68 -15.56 -17.81
N ASP A 1079 -30.50 -15.95 -18.79
CA ASP A 1079 -31.27 -15.05 -19.61
C ASP A 1079 -32.71 -15.53 -19.77
N ALA A 1080 -33.60 -14.80 -19.12
CA ALA A 1080 -35.02 -15.13 -19.07
C ALA A 1080 -35.70 -15.19 -20.45
N ASP A 1081 -35.10 -14.65 -21.52
CA ASP A 1081 -35.65 -14.62 -22.88
C ASP A 1081 -34.54 -14.87 -23.91
N THR A 1082 -34.02 -16.11 -23.98
CA THR A 1082 -32.84 -16.55 -24.78
C THR A 1082 -32.79 -16.06 -26.23
N ASP A 1083 -33.91 -15.66 -26.83
CA ASP A 1083 -33.98 -15.20 -28.22
C ASP A 1083 -34.39 -13.73 -28.43
N ASP A 1084 -34.51 -12.98 -27.33
CA ASP A 1084 -34.93 -11.57 -27.27
C ASP A 1084 -36.27 -11.29 -27.98
N GLY A 1085 -37.13 -12.30 -28.09
CA GLY A 1085 -38.42 -12.21 -28.77
C GLY A 1085 -39.47 -11.42 -28.00
N GLY A 1086 -39.24 -11.22 -26.69
CA GLY A 1086 -40.08 -10.49 -25.75
C GLY A 1086 -41.05 -11.39 -24.98
N VAL A 1087 -40.84 -12.70 -24.95
CA VAL A 1087 -41.62 -13.68 -24.18
C VAL A 1087 -40.65 -14.64 -23.48
N PRO A 1088 -40.60 -14.63 -22.13
CA PRO A 1088 -39.66 -15.48 -21.41
C PRO A 1088 -39.76 -16.97 -21.72
N ASP A 1089 -38.65 -17.70 -21.66
CA ASP A 1089 -38.55 -19.08 -22.13
C ASP A 1089 -39.52 -20.02 -21.38
N GLY A 1090 -39.70 -19.81 -20.07
CA GLY A 1090 -40.66 -20.54 -19.24
C GLY A 1090 -42.13 -20.24 -19.60
N GLN A 1091 -42.41 -19.13 -20.28
CA GLN A 1091 -43.73 -18.84 -20.85
C GLN A 1091 -43.92 -19.44 -22.24
N GLU A 1092 -42.84 -19.58 -22.99
CA GLU A 1092 -42.77 -20.22 -24.31
C GLU A 1092 -42.95 -21.74 -24.17
N ASP A 1093 -42.22 -22.37 -23.24
CA ASP A 1093 -42.43 -23.72 -22.70
C ASP A 1093 -43.34 -23.69 -21.47
N PHE A 1094 -44.63 -23.35 -21.66
CA PHE A 1094 -45.58 -23.25 -20.54
C PHE A 1094 -45.70 -24.53 -19.68
N ASN A 1095 -45.26 -25.67 -20.21
CA ASN A 1095 -45.33 -26.93 -19.51
C ASN A 1095 -44.05 -27.16 -18.68
N LEU A 1096 -42.97 -26.45 -19.00
CA LEU A 1096 -41.65 -26.35 -18.36
C LEU A 1096 -40.88 -27.66 -18.42
N ASP A 1097 -40.99 -28.44 -19.50
CA ASP A 1097 -40.29 -29.72 -19.61
C ASP A 1097 -39.10 -29.73 -20.58
N GLY A 1098 -38.60 -28.55 -20.95
CA GLY A 1098 -37.39 -28.33 -21.74
C GLY A 1098 -37.54 -28.69 -23.22
N ALA A 1099 -38.77 -28.97 -23.68
CA ALA A 1099 -39.01 -29.53 -25.01
C ALA A 1099 -40.11 -28.78 -25.75
N ILE A 1100 -39.85 -28.43 -27.03
CA ILE A 1100 -40.84 -27.75 -27.87
C ILE A 1100 -42.00 -28.71 -28.21
N ASP A 1101 -43.09 -28.58 -27.49
CA ASP A 1101 -44.24 -29.46 -27.53
C ASP A 1101 -45.40 -28.87 -28.34
N ALA A 1102 -46.45 -29.67 -28.55
CA ALA A 1102 -47.51 -29.30 -29.48
C ALA A 1102 -48.46 -28.22 -28.93
N GLY A 1103 -48.08 -26.94 -29.06
CA GLY A 1103 -48.86 -25.79 -28.61
C GLY A 1103 -48.00 -24.65 -28.06
N GLU A 1104 -46.74 -24.92 -27.80
CA GLU A 1104 -45.67 -24.01 -27.36
C GLU A 1104 -45.07 -23.26 -28.55
N THR A 1105 -44.36 -22.18 -28.24
CA THR A 1105 -43.44 -21.44 -29.11
C THR A 1105 -42.02 -21.99 -28.91
N ASP A 1106 -41.08 -21.56 -29.73
CA ASP A 1106 -39.71 -22.09 -29.77
C ASP A 1106 -38.81 -21.07 -29.08
N PRO A 1107 -38.32 -21.33 -27.83
CA PRO A 1107 -37.57 -20.37 -26.99
C PRO A 1107 -36.18 -19.95 -27.54
N ASN A 1108 -35.94 -20.17 -28.82
CA ASN A 1108 -34.68 -19.93 -29.52
C ASN A 1108 -34.97 -19.27 -30.89
N ASN A 1109 -36.18 -18.75 -31.08
CA ASN A 1109 -36.70 -18.16 -32.30
C ASN A 1109 -37.74 -17.05 -32.04
N GLY A 1110 -37.23 -15.86 -31.72
CA GLY A 1110 -38.01 -14.63 -31.45
C GLY A 1110 -38.96 -14.15 -32.58
N GLU A 1111 -38.87 -14.74 -33.78
CA GLU A 1111 -39.85 -14.48 -34.85
C GLU A 1111 -41.22 -15.12 -34.59
N ASP A 1112 -41.31 -16.12 -33.71
CA ASP A 1112 -42.54 -16.87 -33.47
C ASP A 1112 -43.29 -16.55 -32.17
N ASP A 1113 -42.69 -15.67 -31.37
CA ASP A 1113 -43.23 -15.02 -30.19
C ASP A 1113 -44.61 -14.44 -30.37
N VAL A 1114 -45.50 -14.91 -29.50
CA VAL A 1114 -46.84 -14.36 -29.39
C VAL A 1114 -47.13 -14.11 -27.92
N PRO A 1115 -47.17 -12.83 -27.48
CA PRO A 1115 -47.46 -12.47 -26.11
C PRO A 1115 -48.72 -13.19 -25.63
N PRO A 1116 -48.61 -14.02 -24.60
CA PRO A 1116 -49.69 -14.90 -24.22
C PRO A 1116 -50.85 -14.07 -23.64
N ALA A 1117 -52.09 -14.52 -23.89
CA ALA A 1117 -53.25 -13.71 -23.54
C ALA A 1117 -53.50 -13.75 -22.04
N ASP A 1118 -53.25 -12.65 -21.32
CA ASP A 1118 -53.69 -12.45 -19.93
C ASP A 1118 -55.04 -11.68 -19.92
N THR A 1119 -56.14 -12.40 -19.73
CA THR A 1119 -57.49 -11.81 -19.81
C THR A 1119 -57.82 -10.90 -18.62
N ASP A 1120 -57.27 -11.13 -17.44
CA ASP A 1120 -57.65 -10.41 -16.22
C ASP A 1120 -56.55 -9.52 -15.61
N GLY A 1121 -55.34 -9.59 -16.14
CA GLY A 1121 -54.23 -8.69 -15.89
C GLY A 1121 -53.51 -8.99 -14.59
N ASP A 1122 -53.52 -10.25 -14.13
CA ASP A 1122 -52.88 -10.67 -12.88
C ASP A 1122 -51.44 -11.16 -13.06
N GLY A 1123 -50.97 -11.25 -14.32
CA GLY A 1123 -49.62 -11.65 -14.68
C GLY A 1123 -49.48 -13.11 -15.10
N LEU A 1124 -50.51 -13.94 -14.97
CA LEU A 1124 -50.51 -15.31 -15.52
C LEU A 1124 -51.23 -15.35 -16.87
N SER A 1125 -50.71 -16.13 -17.83
CA SER A 1125 -51.40 -16.30 -19.10
C SER A 1125 -52.65 -17.17 -18.98
N ASP A 1126 -53.67 -16.90 -19.82
CA ASP A 1126 -54.92 -17.68 -19.86
C ASP A 1126 -54.66 -19.19 -20.05
N ASP A 1127 -53.61 -19.54 -20.78
CA ASP A 1127 -53.22 -20.91 -21.08
C ASP A 1127 -52.48 -21.57 -19.89
N LEU A 1128 -51.58 -20.84 -19.21
CA LEU A 1128 -50.94 -21.26 -17.95
C LEU A 1128 -51.97 -21.44 -16.83
N GLU A 1129 -52.95 -20.56 -16.73
CA GLU A 1129 -54.05 -20.67 -15.78
C GLU A 1129 -54.98 -21.87 -16.07
N GLU A 1130 -55.27 -22.17 -17.34
CA GLU A 1130 -56.04 -23.37 -17.70
C GLU A 1130 -55.25 -24.65 -17.37
N HIS A 1131 -53.91 -24.60 -17.43
CA HIS A 1131 -53.00 -25.69 -17.04
C HIS A 1131 -52.93 -25.88 -15.51
N LEU A 1132 -52.68 -24.81 -14.75
CA LEU A 1132 -52.67 -24.78 -13.28
C LEU A 1132 -54.06 -25.04 -12.68
N GLY A 1133 -55.11 -24.91 -13.50
CA GLY A 1133 -56.50 -25.18 -13.15
C GLY A 1133 -57.19 -24.03 -12.41
N THR A 1134 -56.66 -22.82 -12.56
CA THR A 1134 -57.27 -21.53 -12.16
C THR A 1134 -58.26 -21.07 -13.25
N ASP A 1135 -59.00 -19.98 -13.00
CA ASP A 1135 -60.03 -19.48 -13.94
C ASP A 1135 -59.47 -18.22 -14.60
N PRO A 1136 -59.24 -18.19 -15.92
CA PRO A 1136 -58.63 -17.07 -16.66
C PRO A 1136 -59.40 -15.74 -16.71
N ASN A 1137 -60.17 -15.46 -15.66
CA ASN A 1137 -61.07 -14.33 -15.56
C ASN A 1137 -61.22 -13.88 -14.08
N ASP A 1138 -60.42 -14.42 -13.16
CA ASP A 1138 -60.49 -14.21 -11.70
C ASP A 1138 -59.12 -13.83 -11.10
N ALA A 1139 -58.61 -12.66 -11.50
CA ALA A 1139 -57.51 -11.90 -10.89
C ALA A 1139 -57.51 -11.77 -9.36
#